data_AF-Q5FVK6-F1
#
_entry.id   AF-Q5FVK6-F1
#
_cell.length_a   1.000
_cell.length_b   1.000
_cell.length_c   1.000
_cell.angle_alpha   90.00
_cell.angle_beta   90.00
_cell.angle_gamma   90.00
#
_symmetry.space_group_name_H-M   'P 1'
#
loop_
_entity.id
_entity.type
_entity.pdbx_description
1 polymer ?
#
loop_
_entity_poly.entity_id
_entity_poly.type
_entity_poly.pdbx_seq_one_letter_code
_entity_poly.pdbx_strand_id
1 'polypeptide(L)'
;MPGPRPRKGPKTSGQGAETAKQLGLFVEFNPEDMLLGMDETEDDGDLEAELLALTGETGSTSRKPAPKGRAPLPMAHIEKLAADCMRDVEEEGEEEEGLEDDADLLTELQEVLGVDEETGLVDDSEETSPDLSEEKTRDNTEQPVAPAAFQQALPAAVAQAGGPRGLQALLEERIQNYREAAASAKEAGEAAKARRCERGLKTLESQLATVRKGGKICEDEIPPPVALGKRPPAHQERPSKDSEIDSAGSCAMDPGDLSQPESSLPAVAALPDSDPDPQALLLARQREYKAAALSAKRAGDLDRARELMRIGKRFGTVLEALEKGQPVDLSGMPPAPEDLKALPQASEASAATQVLSPAVEQMQPVMSSDLPATPAAPAEPKTVLDALQQRLNRYREAGIQARASGDERKARMHDRIAKQYQDAIRAHQAGRKVDFAELPVPPGFPPIPGLEPRKDTEEDSVTATLAAAQKLASEDTALVDEDEERDTPAQAPLAKKPAQPLVPSSHLLNEPKASSSKESLSPSVREQVTLLEARKLQYQRAALQAKRRQDLEQAKSHLRVAKSLEAQIIQARAGQPIDLSKVPSPLTDEEGDFILIHHEDLRLSQKAEEVYAQLQKILLEQHEKCLLFSKQFMHQGNVAETTRFEKLAEDRKKQLEILQLAQAQGLDPPSHHFELKTLQTVRIFSELNSTEMHLIIVRGMNLPAPPGVTPDDLDAFVRFEFHYPNSDQAQKSKTAVVKNTNSPEFEQVFKLNINRNHRGFRRVIQSKGIKFEIFHKGSFFRSDKLVGTAHLKLERLEKECEIREIMEVLDGRKPTGGKLEVKVRLREPLSSQDVQMVTENWLVLEPRGL
;
A
#
# COMPACT_ATOMS: atom_id res chain seq x y z
N MET A 1 45.59 -33.74 12.72
CA MET A 1 46.14 -32.69 13.62
C MET A 1 46.10 -31.38 12.87
N PRO A 2 45.55 -30.28 13.42
CA PRO A 2 44.67 -30.16 14.61
C PRO A 2 43.28 -30.80 14.34
N GLY A 3 42.25 -30.76 15.22
CA GLY A 3 42.19 -30.35 16.64
C GLY A 3 40.80 -29.77 17.04
N PRO A 4 39.83 -30.57 17.53
CA PRO A 4 38.43 -30.12 17.67
C PRO A 4 37.96 -29.89 19.13
N ARG A 5 37.42 -28.70 19.45
CA ARG A 5 36.65 -28.36 20.67
C ARG A 5 35.75 -27.12 20.41
N PRO A 6 34.72 -26.82 21.23
CA PRO A 6 33.66 -27.72 21.69
C PRO A 6 32.24 -27.09 21.53
N ARG A 7 31.17 -27.87 21.71
CA ARG A 7 29.81 -27.33 21.90
C ARG A 7 29.65 -26.71 23.31
N LYS A 8 28.82 -25.67 23.43
CA LYS A 8 28.23 -25.21 24.72
C LYS A 8 26.71 -25.29 24.61
N GLY A 9 26.05 -25.71 25.70
CA GLY A 9 24.58 -25.77 25.81
C GLY A 9 23.96 -24.43 26.20
N PRO A 10 22.61 -24.38 26.33
CA PRO A 10 21.89 -23.16 26.72
C PRO A 10 22.17 -22.76 28.16
N LYS A 11 21.96 -21.48 28.48
CA LYS A 11 21.89 -20.97 29.85
C LYS A 11 20.47 -20.53 30.19
N THR A 12 20.05 -20.86 31.40
CA THR A 12 18.77 -20.51 32.02
C THR A 12 18.88 -19.22 32.84
N SER A 13 17.73 -18.57 33.08
CA SER A 13 17.52 -17.43 33.99
C SER A 13 18.22 -16.11 33.56
N GLY A 14 17.65 -14.93 33.81
CA GLY A 14 16.38 -14.59 34.46
C GLY A 14 16.62 -13.53 35.54
N GLN A 15 16.39 -12.26 35.22
CA GLN A 15 16.57 -11.12 36.15
C GLN A 15 15.95 -9.78 35.69
N GLY A 16 15.68 -9.58 34.38
CA GLY A 16 15.28 -8.26 33.86
C GLY A 16 13.92 -7.71 34.34
N ALA A 17 13.00 -8.57 34.77
CA ALA A 17 11.64 -8.18 35.16
C ALA A 17 11.59 -7.39 36.49
N GLU A 18 12.41 -7.74 37.47
CA GLU A 18 12.44 -7.03 38.76
C GLU A 18 13.07 -5.64 38.62
N THR A 19 14.14 -5.52 37.84
CA THR A 19 14.76 -4.22 37.52
C THR A 19 13.82 -3.27 36.77
N ALA A 20 12.85 -3.78 36.01
CA ALA A 20 11.84 -2.95 35.35
C ALA A 20 10.84 -2.37 36.37
N LYS A 21 10.37 -3.18 37.34
CA LYS A 21 9.52 -2.70 38.45
C LYS A 21 10.23 -1.66 39.34
N GLN A 22 11.54 -1.78 39.49
CA GLN A 22 12.33 -0.88 40.36
C GLN A 22 12.62 0.50 39.74
N LEU A 23 12.26 0.75 38.47
CA LEU A 23 12.51 2.00 37.75
C LEU A 23 11.25 2.84 37.44
N GLY A 24 10.09 2.51 38.04
CA GLY A 24 8.88 3.35 37.97
C GLY A 24 8.28 3.53 36.57
N LEU A 25 8.63 2.66 35.62
CA LEU A 25 8.29 2.77 34.20
C LEU A 25 6.97 2.08 33.79
N PHE A 26 6.10 1.80 34.76
CA PHE A 26 4.72 1.36 34.53
C PHE A 26 3.77 2.32 35.22
N VAL A 27 3.01 3.08 34.43
CA VAL A 27 1.73 3.65 34.88
C VAL A 27 0.71 2.53 34.73
N GLU A 28 0.18 2.07 35.86
CA GLU A 28 -0.73 0.92 35.95
C GLU A 28 -2.15 1.40 35.60
N PHE A 29 -2.49 1.39 34.31
CA PHE A 29 -3.83 1.73 33.83
C PHE A 29 -4.83 0.66 34.30
N ASN A 30 -5.64 0.97 35.33
CA ASN A 30 -6.71 0.11 35.80
C ASN A 30 -7.89 0.15 34.80
N PRO A 31 -8.31 -0.97 34.17
CA PRO A 31 -9.39 -0.96 33.18
C PRO A 31 -10.77 -0.62 33.74
N GLU A 32 -10.95 -0.62 35.07
CA GLU A 32 -12.23 -0.32 35.73
C GLU A 32 -12.52 1.20 35.76
N ASP A 33 -11.49 2.06 35.70
CA ASP A 33 -11.62 3.53 35.83
C ASP A 33 -12.01 4.24 34.52
N MET A 34 -12.18 3.48 33.42
CA MET A 34 -12.73 3.96 32.14
C MET A 34 -14.20 3.58 31.92
N LEU A 35 -14.85 2.93 32.91
CA LEU A 35 -16.20 2.38 32.80
C LEU A 35 -17.26 3.17 33.59
N LEU A 36 -16.90 4.35 34.10
CA LEU A 36 -17.77 5.27 34.85
C LEU A 36 -17.91 6.59 34.08
N GLY A 37 -18.90 6.68 33.20
CA GLY A 37 -19.12 7.91 32.42
C GLY A 37 -20.16 7.85 31.29
N MET A 38 -21.09 6.90 31.29
CA MET A 38 -22.16 6.83 30.28
C MET A 38 -23.44 6.20 30.85
N ASP A 39 -24.05 6.89 31.81
CA ASP A 39 -25.39 6.66 32.36
C ASP A 39 -26.15 8.00 32.39
N GLU A 40 -26.41 8.58 31.21
CA GLU A 40 -27.47 9.58 31.04
C GLU A 40 -28.34 9.14 29.86
N THR A 41 -29.57 8.74 30.16
CA THR A 41 -30.57 8.28 29.19
C THR A 41 -31.29 9.50 28.62
N GLU A 42 -30.83 10.01 27.48
CA GLU A 42 -31.57 11.03 26.73
C GLU A 42 -32.84 10.39 26.12
N ASP A 43 -34.01 10.89 26.52
CA ASP A 43 -35.31 10.35 26.13
C ASP A 43 -35.64 10.77 24.67
N ASP A 44 -35.78 9.78 23.77
CA ASP A 44 -36.18 9.98 22.37
C ASP A 44 -37.46 10.82 22.24
N GLY A 45 -38.34 10.82 23.26
CA GLY A 45 -39.56 11.62 23.31
C GLY A 45 -39.34 13.13 23.31
N ASP A 46 -38.31 13.64 24.00
CA ASP A 46 -38.00 15.08 24.01
C ASP A 46 -37.34 15.52 22.69
N LEU A 47 -36.57 14.63 22.04
CA LEU A 47 -36.02 14.88 20.70
C LEU A 47 -37.12 14.89 19.62
N GLU A 48 -38.13 14.01 19.71
CA GLU A 48 -39.30 14.05 18.82
C GLU A 48 -40.16 15.30 19.10
N ALA A 49 -40.23 15.76 20.36
CA ALA A 49 -40.91 17.01 20.73
C ALA A 49 -40.20 18.27 20.18
N GLU A 50 -38.87 18.36 20.24
CA GLU A 50 -38.12 19.45 19.59
C GLU A 50 -38.27 19.42 18.07
N LEU A 51 -38.25 18.23 17.44
CA LEU A 51 -38.52 18.09 16.00
C LEU A 51 -39.94 18.56 15.62
N LEU A 52 -40.95 18.27 16.44
CA LEU A 52 -42.32 18.76 16.23
C LEU A 52 -42.42 20.29 16.43
N ALA A 53 -41.69 20.85 17.40
CA ALA A 53 -41.60 22.30 17.60
C ALA A 53 -40.90 23.02 16.43
N LEU A 54 -39.88 22.40 15.83
CA LEU A 54 -39.13 22.92 14.68
C LEU A 54 -39.86 22.76 13.34
N THR A 55 -40.79 21.79 13.20
CA THR A 55 -41.53 21.53 11.96
C THR A 55 -42.89 22.23 11.88
N GLY A 56 -43.48 22.64 13.01
CA GLY A 56 -44.52 23.68 13.05
C GLY A 56 -45.93 23.28 12.60
N GLU A 57 -46.22 21.99 12.35
CA GLU A 57 -47.57 21.55 11.96
C GLU A 57 -48.54 21.49 13.15
N THR A 58 -49.41 22.50 13.28
CA THR A 58 -50.45 22.55 14.32
C THR A 58 -51.55 21.51 14.07
N GLY A 59 -51.63 20.49 14.93
CA GLY A 59 -52.52 19.34 14.74
C GLY A 59 -54.03 19.63 14.85
N SER A 60 -54.84 18.75 14.26
CA SER A 60 -56.30 18.69 14.47
C SER A 60 -56.75 17.32 14.98
N THR A 61 -57.78 17.28 15.81
CA THR A 61 -58.04 16.15 16.72
C THR A 61 -59.09 15.14 16.22
N SER A 62 -58.75 13.85 16.17
CA SER A 62 -59.73 12.75 16.26
C SER A 62 -59.09 11.46 16.80
N ARG A 63 -59.88 10.40 17.06
CA ARG A 63 -59.54 9.33 18.03
C ARG A 63 -59.40 7.91 17.42
N LYS A 64 -58.31 7.21 17.79
CA LYS A 64 -58.13 5.73 17.86
C LYS A 64 -58.17 4.93 16.53
N PRO A 65 -57.64 3.68 16.49
CA PRO A 65 -56.66 3.00 17.36
C PRO A 65 -55.40 2.52 16.59
N ALA A 66 -54.45 1.87 17.28
CA ALA A 66 -53.13 1.50 16.74
C ALA A 66 -53.14 0.52 15.54
N PRO A 67 -52.29 0.74 14.52
CA PRO A 67 -52.01 -0.22 13.45
C PRO A 67 -50.98 -1.29 13.90
N LYS A 68 -51.03 -2.46 13.28
CA LYS A 68 -50.12 -3.59 13.57
C LYS A 68 -48.82 -3.47 12.76
N GLY A 69 -47.80 -4.24 13.17
CA GLY A 69 -46.43 -4.16 12.65
C GLY A 69 -46.31 -4.15 11.12
N ARG A 70 -45.33 -3.40 10.62
CA ARG A 70 -45.11 -3.13 9.19
C ARG A 70 -44.94 -4.44 8.41
N ALA A 71 -45.89 -4.72 7.52
CA ALA A 71 -45.72 -5.74 6.49
C ALA A 71 -44.60 -5.33 5.50
N PRO A 72 -43.96 -6.28 4.78
CA PRO A 72 -42.95 -5.95 3.79
C PRO A 72 -43.49 -5.02 2.70
N LEU A 73 -42.62 -4.13 2.19
CA LEU A 73 -42.96 -3.25 1.07
C LEU A 73 -43.42 -4.09 -0.14
N PRO A 74 -44.50 -3.69 -0.84
CA PRO A 74 -45.01 -4.45 -1.98
C PRO A 74 -43.97 -4.51 -3.10
N MET A 75 -43.72 -5.72 -3.64
CA MET A 75 -42.71 -5.97 -4.67
C MET A 75 -42.77 -4.96 -5.83
N ALA A 76 -43.97 -4.60 -6.28
CA ALA A 76 -44.17 -3.63 -7.37
C ALA A 76 -43.48 -2.27 -7.15
N HIS A 77 -43.25 -1.84 -5.90
CA HIS A 77 -42.52 -0.60 -5.61
C HIS A 77 -41.00 -0.79 -5.67
N ILE A 78 -40.51 -1.98 -5.29
CA ILE A 78 -39.09 -2.38 -5.40
C ILE A 78 -38.74 -2.64 -6.87
N GLU A 79 -39.62 -3.29 -7.62
CA GLU A 79 -39.52 -3.50 -9.07
C GLU A 79 -39.59 -2.17 -9.82
N LYS A 80 -40.44 -1.22 -9.40
CA LYS A 80 -40.45 0.12 -9.98
C LYS A 80 -39.13 0.85 -9.72
N LEU A 81 -38.64 0.89 -8.48
CA LEU A 81 -37.34 1.50 -8.15
C LEU A 81 -36.18 0.84 -8.92
N ALA A 82 -36.17 -0.49 -9.05
CA ALA A 82 -35.19 -1.19 -9.87
C ALA A 82 -35.32 -0.86 -11.37
N ALA A 83 -36.53 -0.69 -11.88
CA ALA A 83 -36.79 -0.31 -13.28
C ALA A 83 -36.62 1.20 -13.56
N ASP A 84 -36.58 2.04 -12.53
CA ASP A 84 -36.14 3.44 -12.60
C ASP A 84 -34.59 3.49 -12.55
N CYS A 85 -33.94 2.72 -11.65
CA CYS A 85 -32.47 2.65 -11.54
C CYS A 85 -31.75 1.84 -12.65
N MET A 86 -32.45 1.00 -13.41
CA MET A 86 -31.92 0.33 -14.61
C MET A 86 -32.41 0.96 -15.91
N ARG A 87 -33.04 2.14 -15.85
CA ARG A 87 -33.28 2.96 -17.05
C ARG A 87 -32.07 3.85 -17.23
N ASP A 88 -31.11 3.38 -18.02
CA ASP A 88 -30.11 4.24 -18.62
C ASP A 88 -30.85 5.33 -19.40
N VAL A 89 -30.81 6.57 -18.90
CA VAL A 89 -31.37 7.72 -19.60
C VAL A 89 -30.37 8.08 -20.68
N GLU A 90 -30.66 7.68 -21.91
CA GLU A 90 -30.08 8.31 -23.10
C GLU A 90 -30.62 9.75 -23.16
N GLU A 91 -29.97 10.65 -22.43
CA GLU A 91 -30.29 12.08 -22.40
C GLU A 91 -29.87 12.68 -23.74
N GLU A 92 -30.83 12.76 -24.67
CA GLU A 92 -30.67 13.44 -25.96
C GLU A 92 -30.26 14.90 -25.68
N GLY A 93 -29.15 15.33 -26.28
CA GLY A 93 -28.45 16.53 -25.82
C GLY A 93 -29.24 17.83 -25.98
N GLU A 94 -29.29 18.61 -24.91
CA GLU A 94 -29.50 20.06 -24.97
C GLU A 94 -28.14 20.79 -24.91
N GLU A 95 -28.02 21.87 -25.67
CA GLU A 95 -26.74 22.48 -26.04
C GLU A 95 -26.33 23.57 -25.02
N GLU A 96 -25.56 23.21 -23.98
CA GLU A 96 -24.95 24.18 -23.05
C GLU A 96 -23.51 24.55 -23.46
N GLU A 97 -23.34 25.04 -24.70
CA GLU A 97 -22.14 25.78 -25.12
C GLU A 97 -22.05 27.10 -24.33
N GLY A 98 -20.98 27.33 -23.56
CA GLY A 98 -20.73 28.67 -23.00
C GLY A 98 -19.70 28.80 -21.87
N LEU A 99 -19.50 27.79 -21.02
CA LEU A 99 -18.71 27.93 -19.78
C LEU A 99 -17.23 27.54 -19.87
N GLU A 100 -16.74 27.09 -21.03
CA GLU A 100 -15.33 26.68 -21.22
C GLU A 100 -14.43 27.77 -21.83
N ASP A 101 -15.00 28.86 -22.37
CA ASP A 101 -14.31 29.95 -23.07
C ASP A 101 -14.25 31.28 -22.26
N ASP A 102 -14.61 31.26 -20.97
CA ASP A 102 -14.77 32.46 -20.13
C ASP A 102 -13.40 33.07 -19.73
N ALA A 103 -12.80 33.81 -20.67
CA ALA A 103 -11.43 34.32 -20.58
C ALA A 103 -11.20 35.27 -19.40
N ASP A 104 -12.23 36.01 -18.96
CA ASP A 104 -12.15 36.87 -17.78
C ASP A 104 -11.96 36.03 -16.49
N LEU A 105 -12.63 34.88 -16.39
CA LEU A 105 -12.56 33.97 -15.24
C LEU A 105 -11.23 33.19 -15.20
N LEU A 106 -10.68 32.85 -16.38
CA LEU A 106 -9.30 32.36 -16.51
C LEU A 106 -8.27 33.44 -16.13
N THR A 107 -8.53 34.71 -16.43
CA THR A 107 -7.65 35.83 -16.07
C THR A 107 -7.66 36.10 -14.57
N GLU A 108 -8.83 36.07 -13.92
CA GLU A 108 -8.95 36.19 -12.45
C GLU A 108 -8.22 35.04 -11.73
N LEU A 109 -8.33 33.80 -12.24
CA LEU A 109 -7.55 32.66 -11.72
C LEU A 109 -6.03 32.81 -11.93
N GLN A 110 -5.59 33.39 -13.05
CA GLN A 110 -4.19 33.66 -13.33
C GLN A 110 -3.61 34.75 -12.41
N GLU A 111 -4.41 35.76 -12.05
CA GLU A 111 -4.04 36.82 -11.09
C GLU A 111 -3.97 36.29 -9.65
N VAL A 112 -4.93 35.45 -9.24
CA VAL A 112 -4.98 34.82 -7.90
C VAL A 112 -3.88 33.76 -7.69
N LEU A 113 -3.35 33.16 -8.77
CA LEU A 113 -2.26 32.17 -8.73
C LEU A 113 -0.86 32.76 -8.96
N GLY A 114 -0.70 34.09 -8.85
CA GLY A 114 0.51 34.87 -9.16
C GLY A 114 1.86 34.16 -9.03
N VAL A 115 2.39 33.72 -10.18
CA VAL A 115 3.80 33.30 -10.35
C VAL A 115 4.55 34.44 -11.01
N ASP A 116 5.40 35.13 -10.23
CA ASP A 116 6.37 36.09 -10.75
C ASP A 116 7.45 35.36 -11.57
N GLU A 117 7.38 35.41 -12.92
CA GLU A 117 8.58 35.47 -13.78
C GLU A 117 8.29 35.94 -15.22
N GLU A 118 8.72 37.19 -15.50
CA GLU A 118 9.38 37.67 -16.74
C GLU A 118 8.70 37.53 -18.14
N THR A 119 8.34 38.68 -18.77
CA THR A 119 8.89 39.18 -20.07
C THR A 119 8.14 40.40 -20.67
N GLY A 120 8.82 41.22 -21.49
CA GLY A 120 8.24 42.29 -22.34
C GLY A 120 8.42 43.72 -21.79
N LEU A 121 9.43 44.53 -22.15
CA LEU A 121 9.75 45.16 -23.45
C LEU A 121 8.62 45.99 -24.08
N VAL A 122 8.56 47.30 -23.78
CA VAL A 122 8.68 48.38 -24.82
C VAL A 122 9.21 49.71 -24.23
N ASP A 123 10.11 50.34 -25.01
CA ASP A 123 10.31 51.78 -25.27
C ASP A 123 10.93 52.83 -24.31
N ASP A 124 11.47 53.84 -25.01
CA ASP A 124 11.84 55.23 -24.69
C ASP A 124 13.04 55.60 -23.77
N SER A 125 14.11 56.02 -24.47
CA SER A 125 14.95 57.22 -24.20
C SER A 125 16.13 57.23 -23.20
N GLU A 126 17.31 57.12 -23.83
CA GLU A 126 18.44 58.07 -23.80
C GLU A 126 19.67 57.90 -22.87
N GLU A 127 20.82 58.06 -23.57
CA GLU A 127 22.15 58.54 -23.14
C GLU A 127 23.17 57.63 -22.39
N THR A 128 24.14 57.15 -23.19
CA THR A 128 25.59 57.42 -23.01
C THR A 128 26.29 56.71 -21.82
N SER A 129 27.13 55.67 -22.02
CA SER A 129 28.33 55.63 -22.88
C SER A 129 28.86 54.20 -23.14
N PRO A 130 29.45 53.88 -24.31
CA PRO A 130 30.09 52.58 -24.60
C PRO A 130 31.64 52.63 -24.64
N ASP A 131 32.32 51.48 -24.49
CA ASP A 131 33.60 51.21 -25.19
C ASP A 131 33.99 49.71 -25.26
N LEU A 132 34.70 49.32 -26.33
CA LEU A 132 35.45 48.07 -26.65
C LEU A 132 34.80 46.67 -26.44
N SER A 133 34.93 45.69 -27.34
CA SER A 133 35.41 45.64 -28.75
C SER A 133 35.08 44.29 -29.41
N GLU A 134 34.77 44.26 -30.71
CA GLU A 134 34.34 43.06 -31.46
C GLU A 134 35.48 42.21 -32.08
N GLU A 135 35.26 40.90 -32.26
CA GLU A 135 35.59 40.19 -33.53
C GLU A 135 34.71 38.94 -33.74
N LYS A 136 34.52 38.51 -35.00
CA LYS A 136 33.16 38.60 -35.56
C LYS A 136 32.88 37.64 -36.74
N THR A 137 32.57 36.35 -36.49
CA THR A 137 32.30 35.37 -37.57
C THR A 137 30.97 34.59 -37.44
N ARG A 138 29.91 35.23 -37.94
CA ARG A 138 28.95 34.74 -38.96
C ARG A 138 28.45 33.27 -38.91
N ASP A 139 27.28 33.10 -38.31
CA ASP A 139 25.99 32.96 -39.04
C ASP A 139 25.84 31.89 -40.15
N ASN A 140 25.13 30.79 -39.85
CA ASN A 140 23.85 30.48 -40.52
C ASN A 140 23.02 29.36 -39.82
N THR A 141 21.72 29.63 -39.64
CA THR A 141 20.48 28.81 -39.76
C THR A 141 20.48 27.26 -39.84
N GLU A 142 19.36 26.68 -39.35
CA GLU A 142 18.71 25.38 -39.72
C GLU A 142 18.87 24.10 -38.85
N GLN A 143 17.75 23.75 -38.19
CA GLN A 143 17.17 22.47 -37.66
C GLN A 143 17.98 21.18 -37.30
N PRO A 144 17.42 20.29 -36.43
CA PRO A 144 18.19 19.27 -35.69
C PRO A 144 18.13 17.82 -36.23
N VAL A 145 19.26 17.09 -36.19
CA VAL A 145 19.33 15.62 -36.32
C VAL A 145 20.43 15.03 -35.40
N ALA A 146 20.24 13.81 -34.90
CA ALA A 146 21.17 13.10 -34.01
C ALA A 146 22.30 12.34 -34.78
N PRO A 147 23.46 12.07 -34.13
CA PRO A 147 24.55 11.28 -34.73
C PRO A 147 24.35 9.76 -34.56
N ALA A 148 24.85 8.97 -35.53
CA ALA A 148 24.76 7.51 -35.52
C ALA A 148 26.08 6.82 -35.97
N ALA A 149 26.41 5.69 -35.31
CA ALA A 149 27.33 4.64 -35.77
C ALA A 149 27.12 3.40 -34.84
N PHE A 150 27.27 2.14 -35.25
CA PHE A 150 27.88 1.55 -36.45
C PHE A 150 26.90 0.65 -37.22
N GLN A 151 27.17 0.42 -38.51
CA GLN A 151 26.45 -0.54 -39.37
C GLN A 151 27.38 -1.67 -39.86
N GLN A 152 26.82 -2.86 -40.07
CA GLN A 152 27.19 -3.79 -41.16
C GLN A 152 25.89 -4.42 -41.70
N ALA A 153 25.86 -4.82 -42.98
CA ALA A 153 24.64 -4.68 -43.77
C ALA A 153 24.34 -5.82 -44.75
N LEU A 154 23.03 -6.07 -44.93
CA LEU A 154 22.37 -6.61 -46.14
C LEU A 154 22.63 -8.10 -46.51
N PRO A 155 21.83 -8.71 -47.41
CA PRO A 155 20.69 -8.18 -48.17
C PRO A 155 19.31 -8.78 -47.82
N ALA A 156 18.24 -8.13 -48.29
CA ALA A 156 16.85 -8.57 -48.11
C ALA A 156 16.29 -9.24 -49.39
N ALA A 157 15.59 -10.38 -49.25
CA ALA A 157 14.73 -10.96 -50.29
C ALA A 157 13.81 -12.12 -49.82
N VAL A 158 12.74 -11.85 -49.06
CA VAL A 158 11.46 -12.60 -49.14
C VAL A 158 10.33 -11.60 -48.85
N ALA A 159 9.21 -11.69 -49.57
CA ALA A 159 8.07 -10.80 -49.41
C ALA A 159 6.77 -11.56 -49.06
N GLN A 160 5.95 -10.93 -48.22
CA GLN A 160 4.51 -11.17 -48.01
C GLN A 160 4.05 -12.49 -47.34
N ALA A 161 2.78 -12.45 -46.90
CA ALA A 161 1.92 -13.54 -46.41
C ALA A 161 2.30 -14.23 -45.06
N GLY A 162 1.69 -13.73 -43.97
CA GLY A 162 1.78 -14.36 -42.64
C GLY A 162 0.60 -14.01 -41.73
N GLY A 163 -0.57 -14.63 -41.95
CA GLY A 163 -1.69 -14.58 -41.00
C GLY A 163 -1.43 -15.37 -39.70
N PRO A 164 -2.44 -15.69 -38.86
CA PRO A 164 -2.25 -16.41 -37.58
C PRO A 164 -1.52 -17.77 -37.71
N ARG A 165 -1.49 -18.33 -38.93
CA ARG A 165 -0.72 -19.52 -39.29
C ARG A 165 0.80 -19.36 -39.13
N GLY A 166 1.35 -18.15 -39.32
CA GLY A 166 2.78 -17.87 -39.15
C GLY A 166 3.19 -17.86 -37.68
N LEU A 167 2.42 -17.15 -36.84
CA LEU A 167 2.57 -17.13 -35.38
C LEU A 167 2.48 -18.54 -34.78
N GLN A 168 1.57 -19.38 -35.30
CA GLN A 168 1.48 -20.79 -34.90
C GLN A 168 2.76 -21.58 -35.24
N ALA A 169 3.34 -21.40 -36.44
CA ALA A 169 4.56 -22.11 -36.84
C ALA A 169 5.76 -21.75 -35.95
N LEU A 170 5.92 -20.47 -35.61
CA LEU A 170 6.96 -19.97 -34.68
C LEU A 170 6.81 -20.61 -33.29
N LEU A 171 5.59 -20.71 -32.78
CA LEU A 171 5.32 -21.39 -31.50
C LEU A 171 5.62 -22.90 -31.56
N GLU A 172 5.31 -23.57 -32.67
CA GLU A 172 5.60 -25.01 -32.85
C GLU A 172 7.11 -25.30 -32.94
N GLU A 173 7.87 -24.49 -33.69
CA GLU A 173 9.34 -24.52 -33.72
C GLU A 173 9.94 -24.30 -32.32
N ARG A 174 9.43 -23.28 -31.59
CA ARG A 174 9.95 -22.94 -30.26
C ARG A 174 9.64 -24.02 -29.22
N ILE A 175 8.49 -24.69 -29.30
CA ILE A 175 8.18 -25.86 -28.47
C ILE A 175 9.22 -26.97 -28.72
N GLN A 176 9.60 -27.22 -29.97
CA GLN A 176 10.61 -28.24 -30.28
C GLN A 176 11.98 -27.88 -29.69
N ASN A 177 12.46 -26.64 -29.89
CA ASN A 177 13.71 -26.14 -29.30
C ASN A 177 13.72 -26.29 -27.75
N TYR A 178 12.62 -25.94 -27.08
CA TYR A 178 12.51 -26.07 -25.63
C TYR A 178 12.40 -27.54 -25.15
N ARG A 179 11.87 -28.47 -25.97
CA ARG A 179 11.85 -29.91 -25.66
C ARG A 179 13.24 -30.50 -25.75
N GLU A 180 13.99 -30.19 -26.80
CA GLU A 180 15.39 -30.60 -26.96
C GLU A 180 16.29 -30.02 -25.84
N ALA A 181 16.08 -28.77 -25.46
CA ALA A 181 16.78 -28.14 -24.34
C ALA A 181 16.43 -28.80 -22.99
N ALA A 182 15.17 -29.19 -22.78
CA ALA A 182 14.74 -29.91 -21.58
C ALA A 182 15.29 -31.34 -21.51
N ALA A 183 15.43 -32.03 -22.65
CA ALA A 183 16.08 -33.35 -22.74
C ALA A 183 17.58 -33.25 -22.46
N SER A 184 18.29 -32.38 -23.18
CA SER A 184 19.74 -32.14 -23.00
C SER A 184 20.08 -31.73 -21.56
N ALA A 185 19.23 -30.93 -20.92
CA ALA A 185 19.42 -30.53 -19.51
C ALA A 185 19.11 -31.65 -18.49
N LYS A 186 18.35 -32.68 -18.86
CA LYS A 186 18.16 -33.89 -18.04
C LYS A 186 19.34 -34.84 -18.17
N GLU A 187 19.80 -35.07 -19.40
CA GLU A 187 20.99 -35.88 -19.70
C GLU A 187 22.26 -35.30 -19.06
N ALA A 188 22.44 -33.98 -19.11
CA ALA A 188 23.54 -33.28 -18.44
C ALA A 188 23.39 -33.16 -16.90
N GLY A 189 22.32 -33.70 -16.30
CA GLY A 189 22.05 -33.62 -14.86
C GLY A 189 21.67 -32.22 -14.33
N GLU A 190 21.53 -31.21 -15.21
CA GLU A 190 21.22 -29.82 -14.87
C GLU A 190 19.74 -29.63 -14.49
N ALA A 191 19.28 -30.29 -13.42
CA ALA A 191 17.88 -30.33 -12.98
C ALA A 191 17.22 -28.93 -12.82
N ALA A 192 17.99 -27.90 -12.48
CA ALA A 192 17.50 -26.51 -12.41
C ALA A 192 17.18 -25.92 -13.80
N LYS A 193 17.99 -26.23 -14.81
CA LYS A 193 17.80 -25.80 -16.21
C LYS A 193 16.70 -26.62 -16.89
N ALA A 194 16.64 -27.93 -16.65
CA ALA A 194 15.54 -28.79 -17.08
C ALA A 194 14.19 -28.22 -16.60
N ARG A 195 14.07 -27.91 -15.29
CA ARG A 195 12.89 -27.25 -14.72
C ARG A 195 12.61 -25.85 -15.29
N ARG A 196 13.62 -25.14 -15.80
CA ARG A 196 13.44 -23.82 -16.46
C ARG A 196 12.85 -23.98 -17.86
N CYS A 197 13.37 -24.93 -18.65
CA CYS A 197 12.85 -25.27 -19.96
C CYS A 197 11.41 -25.85 -19.86
N GLU A 198 11.15 -26.72 -18.89
CA GLU A 198 9.79 -27.25 -18.61
C GLU A 198 8.76 -26.17 -18.23
N ARG A 199 9.17 -25.02 -17.70
CA ARG A 199 8.26 -23.87 -17.50
C ARG A 199 7.99 -23.14 -18.81
N GLY A 200 9.04 -22.86 -19.61
CA GLY A 200 8.90 -22.26 -20.93
C GLY A 200 8.01 -23.08 -21.87
N LEU A 201 8.13 -24.41 -21.85
CA LEU A 201 7.25 -25.32 -22.59
C LEU A 201 5.77 -25.10 -22.27
N LYS A 202 5.41 -24.97 -20.99
CA LYS A 202 4.02 -24.75 -20.59
C LYS A 202 3.48 -23.39 -21.02
N THR A 203 4.33 -22.36 -21.01
CA THR A 203 3.98 -21.04 -21.56
C THR A 203 3.70 -21.15 -23.07
N LEU A 204 4.61 -21.77 -23.82
CA LEU A 204 4.48 -21.93 -25.29
C LEU A 204 3.29 -22.82 -25.69
N GLU A 205 3.07 -23.93 -24.98
CA GLU A 205 1.91 -24.81 -25.20
C GLU A 205 0.58 -24.09 -24.87
N SER A 206 0.57 -23.19 -23.88
CA SER A 206 -0.58 -22.34 -23.57
C SER A 206 -0.79 -21.23 -24.62
N GLN A 207 0.28 -20.58 -25.08
CA GLN A 207 0.23 -19.57 -26.15
C GLN A 207 -0.29 -20.21 -27.45
N LEU A 208 0.21 -21.38 -27.82
CA LEU A 208 -0.28 -22.16 -28.97
C LEU A 208 -1.76 -22.57 -28.82
N ALA A 209 -2.20 -22.92 -27.62
CA ALA A 209 -3.62 -23.19 -27.35
C ALA A 209 -4.50 -21.93 -27.47
N THR A 210 -3.97 -20.74 -27.21
CA THR A 210 -4.66 -19.45 -27.41
C THR A 210 -4.70 -19.04 -28.88
N VAL A 211 -3.59 -19.16 -29.64
CA VAL A 211 -3.56 -18.90 -31.09
C VAL A 211 -4.51 -19.84 -31.84
N ARG A 212 -4.53 -21.13 -31.50
CA ARG A 212 -5.48 -22.11 -32.06
C ARG A 212 -6.96 -21.88 -31.67
N LYS A 213 -7.23 -20.96 -30.74
CA LYS A 213 -8.58 -20.45 -30.40
C LYS A 213 -8.89 -19.09 -31.05
N GLY A 214 -7.99 -18.55 -31.89
CA GLY A 214 -8.14 -17.24 -32.52
C GLY A 214 -7.70 -16.05 -31.64
N GLY A 215 -7.10 -16.29 -30.47
CA GLY A 215 -6.57 -15.23 -29.62
C GLY A 215 -5.30 -14.62 -30.21
N LYS A 216 -5.22 -13.28 -30.22
CA LYS A 216 -3.99 -12.53 -30.54
C LYS A 216 -2.99 -12.64 -29.39
N ILE A 217 -1.70 -12.73 -29.70
CA ILE A 217 -0.59 -12.72 -28.74
C ILE A 217 0.50 -11.81 -29.31
N CYS A 218 1.09 -10.95 -28.48
CA CYS A 218 2.20 -10.11 -28.88
C CYS A 218 3.49 -10.94 -28.97
N GLU A 219 4.30 -10.70 -29.99
CA GLU A 219 5.51 -11.48 -30.25
C GLU A 219 6.55 -11.35 -29.12
N ASP A 220 6.56 -10.19 -28.43
CA ASP A 220 7.37 -9.91 -27.24
C ASP A 220 7.08 -10.82 -26.03
N GLU A 221 5.90 -11.45 -25.98
CA GLU A 221 5.53 -12.37 -24.90
C GLU A 221 6.09 -13.79 -25.12
N ILE A 222 6.69 -14.08 -26.28
CA ILE A 222 7.15 -15.42 -26.65
C ILE A 222 8.57 -15.66 -26.10
N PRO A 223 8.79 -16.66 -25.22
CA PRO A 223 10.10 -16.91 -24.62
C PRO A 223 11.25 -17.02 -25.64
N PRO A 224 12.44 -16.44 -25.39
CA PRO A 224 13.57 -16.47 -26.32
C PRO A 224 14.11 -17.89 -26.55
N PRO A 225 14.80 -18.18 -27.67
CA PRO A 225 15.26 -19.53 -27.99
C PRO A 225 16.38 -19.98 -27.04
N VAL A 226 16.39 -21.27 -26.69
CA VAL A 226 17.44 -21.84 -25.86
C VAL A 226 18.57 -22.37 -26.75
N ALA A 227 19.76 -21.80 -26.60
CA ALA A 227 20.94 -22.28 -27.32
C ALA A 227 21.31 -23.71 -26.89
N LEU A 228 21.20 -24.66 -27.84
CA LEU A 228 21.56 -26.07 -27.64
C LEU A 228 23.08 -26.26 -27.69
N GLY A 229 23.75 -25.82 -26.64
CA GLY A 229 25.20 -25.94 -26.49
C GLY A 229 25.67 -27.40 -26.40
N LYS A 230 25.97 -28.02 -27.55
CA LYS A 230 26.64 -29.32 -27.66
C LYS A 230 28.05 -29.23 -27.05
N ARG A 231 28.19 -29.56 -25.77
CA ARG A 231 29.48 -29.61 -25.08
C ARG A 231 30.14 -30.98 -25.30
N PRO A 232 31.36 -31.05 -25.86
CA PRO A 232 32.10 -32.31 -25.92
C PRO A 232 32.46 -32.78 -24.50
N PRO A 233 32.43 -34.10 -24.21
CA PRO A 233 32.79 -34.64 -22.91
C PRO A 233 34.29 -34.47 -22.65
N ALA A 234 34.68 -34.12 -21.43
CA ALA A 234 36.07 -33.84 -21.11
C ALA A 234 36.48 -34.34 -19.72
N HIS A 235 37.67 -34.97 -19.69
CA HIS A 235 38.51 -35.30 -18.53
C HIS A 235 38.10 -36.49 -17.64
N GLN A 236 38.70 -37.64 -17.95
CA GLN A 236 39.38 -38.46 -16.93
C GLN A 236 40.90 -38.39 -17.14
N GLU A 237 41.64 -38.89 -16.17
CA GLU A 237 42.94 -38.42 -15.70
C GLU A 237 44.17 -38.75 -16.60
N ARG A 238 45.07 -37.77 -16.72
CA ARG A 238 46.57 -37.79 -16.64
C ARG A 238 47.38 -39.05 -17.10
N PRO A 239 48.68 -38.88 -17.46
CA PRO A 239 49.31 -37.79 -18.23
C PRO A 239 50.39 -38.29 -19.25
N SER A 240 51.01 -37.34 -19.97
CA SER A 240 52.40 -37.36 -20.50
C SER A 240 52.61 -37.45 -22.03
N LYS A 241 53.37 -36.46 -22.52
CA LYS A 241 54.28 -36.43 -23.69
C LYS A 241 53.77 -36.39 -25.14
N ASP A 242 53.96 -35.20 -25.72
CA ASP A 242 54.86 -34.93 -26.86
C ASP A 242 54.70 -35.75 -28.16
N SER A 243 54.04 -35.18 -29.17
CA SER A 243 54.66 -34.75 -30.45
C SER A 243 53.63 -34.10 -31.41
N GLU A 244 54.13 -33.29 -32.35
CA GLU A 244 53.35 -32.53 -33.34
C GLU A 244 53.22 -33.29 -34.70
N ILE A 245 52.90 -32.56 -35.78
CA ILE A 245 52.66 -32.97 -37.18
C ILE A 245 51.20 -33.43 -37.40
N ASP A 246 50.27 -32.67 -38.00
CA ASP A 246 50.24 -31.79 -39.20
C ASP A 246 49.86 -32.53 -40.51
N SER A 247 49.46 -31.76 -41.53
CA SER A 247 48.91 -32.12 -42.86
C SER A 247 47.39 -32.25 -42.96
N ALA A 248 46.81 -31.36 -43.76
CA ALA A 248 45.42 -31.40 -44.21
C ALA A 248 45.20 -32.43 -45.34
N GLY A 249 43.94 -32.83 -45.57
CA GLY A 249 43.57 -33.76 -46.64
C GLY A 249 42.11 -33.66 -47.05
N SER A 250 41.82 -32.77 -48.01
CA SER A 250 40.49 -32.65 -48.62
C SER A 250 40.42 -33.36 -49.97
N CYS A 251 39.43 -34.23 -50.17
CA CYS A 251 38.71 -34.35 -51.44
C CYS A 251 37.47 -35.24 -51.31
N ALA A 252 36.50 -35.04 -52.20
CA ALA A 252 35.36 -35.94 -52.41
C ALA A 252 35.62 -36.87 -53.60
N MET A 253 34.91 -38.00 -53.67
CA MET A 253 34.55 -38.69 -54.92
C MET A 253 33.28 -39.53 -54.72
N ASP A 254 32.56 -39.71 -55.81
CA ASP A 254 31.31 -40.47 -56.04
C ASP A 254 31.65 -41.62 -57.04
N PRO A 255 30.75 -42.27 -57.81
CA PRO A 255 29.44 -42.89 -57.55
C PRO A 255 29.45 -44.43 -57.80
N GLY A 256 28.28 -45.10 -57.74
CA GLY A 256 28.01 -46.31 -58.56
C GLY A 256 27.35 -47.52 -57.87
N ASP A 257 26.74 -48.47 -58.60
CA ASP A 257 25.41 -48.48 -59.28
C ASP A 257 25.10 -49.92 -59.80
N LEU A 258 23.84 -50.20 -60.19
CA LEU A 258 23.30 -51.35 -60.97
C LEU A 258 23.25 -52.79 -60.38
N SER A 259 22.04 -53.41 -60.43
CA SER A 259 21.72 -54.73 -61.08
C SER A 259 20.80 -55.71 -60.30
N GLN A 260 19.48 -55.70 -60.61
CA GLN A 260 18.61 -56.79 -61.18
C GLN A 260 18.71 -58.30 -60.75
N PRO A 261 17.74 -59.20 -61.11
CA PRO A 261 16.37 -59.03 -61.68
C PRO A 261 15.26 -59.99 -61.08
N GLU A 262 14.08 -60.07 -61.75
CA GLU A 262 13.05 -61.16 -61.74
C GLU A 262 12.06 -61.29 -60.54
N SER A 263 10.74 -61.57 -60.71
CA SER A 263 9.87 -61.62 -61.92
C SER A 263 8.35 -61.46 -61.64
N SER A 264 7.61 -61.02 -62.68
CA SER A 264 6.17 -61.22 -62.98
C SER A 264 5.02 -60.55 -62.18
N LEU A 265 4.01 -60.12 -62.97
CA LEU A 265 2.66 -59.60 -62.69
C LEU A 265 1.61 -60.77 -62.70
N PRO A 266 0.26 -60.63 -62.54
CA PRO A 266 -0.59 -59.42 -62.71
C PRO A 266 -1.81 -59.24 -61.75
N ALA A 267 -2.64 -58.26 -62.12
CA ALA A 267 -3.75 -57.66 -61.38
C ALA A 267 -5.11 -58.40 -61.39
N VAL A 268 -6.08 -57.79 -60.67
CA VAL A 268 -7.57 -57.85 -60.78
C VAL A 268 -8.35 -58.64 -59.71
N ALA A 269 -9.09 -57.86 -58.91
CA ALA A 269 -10.38 -58.12 -58.22
C ALA A 269 -10.51 -59.03 -56.95
N ALA A 270 -11.33 -58.50 -56.03
CA ALA A 270 -12.21 -59.16 -55.04
C ALA A 270 -11.64 -59.95 -53.83
N LEU A 271 -12.01 -59.44 -52.63
CA LEU A 271 -12.64 -60.08 -51.45
C LEU A 271 -12.58 -61.63 -51.27
N PRO A 272 -12.57 -62.16 -50.02
CA PRO A 272 -12.32 -61.54 -48.70
C PRO A 272 -11.29 -62.34 -47.85
N ASP A 273 -11.40 -62.29 -46.52
CA ASP A 273 -10.88 -63.24 -45.51
C ASP A 273 -9.35 -63.51 -45.45
N SER A 274 -8.66 -62.80 -44.55
CA SER A 274 -7.41 -63.22 -43.89
C SER A 274 -7.24 -62.45 -42.58
N ASP A 275 -6.69 -63.12 -41.55
CA ASP A 275 -6.82 -62.71 -40.14
C ASP A 275 -6.21 -61.33 -39.78
N PRO A 276 -6.82 -60.58 -38.84
CA PRO A 276 -6.25 -59.34 -38.33
C PRO A 276 -5.03 -59.59 -37.45
N ASP A 277 -3.99 -58.78 -37.61
CA ASP A 277 -2.83 -58.74 -36.70
C ASP A 277 -3.31 -58.63 -35.23
N PRO A 278 -2.86 -59.51 -34.32
CA PRO A 278 -3.29 -59.48 -32.93
C PRO A 278 -2.91 -58.17 -32.22
N GLN A 279 -1.83 -57.48 -32.60
CA GLN A 279 -1.48 -56.18 -32.03
C GLN A 279 -2.47 -55.10 -32.48
N ALA A 280 -2.82 -55.05 -33.77
CA ALA A 280 -3.85 -54.17 -34.31
C ALA A 280 -5.24 -54.41 -33.68
N LEU A 281 -5.64 -55.69 -33.49
CA LEU A 281 -6.91 -56.06 -32.87
C LEU A 281 -6.99 -55.59 -31.40
N LEU A 282 -5.93 -55.84 -30.61
CA LEU A 282 -5.82 -55.37 -29.23
C LEU A 282 -5.80 -53.84 -29.14
N LEU A 283 -5.16 -53.14 -30.09
CA LEU A 283 -5.15 -51.67 -30.17
C LEU A 283 -6.53 -51.09 -30.53
N ALA A 284 -7.26 -51.72 -31.45
CA ALA A 284 -8.65 -51.34 -31.77
C ALA A 284 -9.54 -51.49 -30.52
N ARG A 285 -9.51 -52.66 -29.88
CA ARG A 285 -10.31 -52.95 -28.68
C ARG A 285 -9.96 -52.02 -27.51
N GLN A 286 -8.68 -51.68 -27.33
CA GLN A 286 -8.27 -50.69 -26.32
C GLN A 286 -8.86 -49.28 -26.60
N ARG A 287 -8.97 -48.87 -27.87
CA ARG A 287 -9.60 -47.58 -28.26
C ARG A 287 -11.10 -47.59 -27.99
N GLU A 288 -11.80 -48.68 -28.32
CA GLU A 288 -13.23 -48.87 -28.01
C GLU A 288 -13.51 -48.69 -26.51
N TYR A 289 -12.78 -49.42 -25.65
CA TYR A 289 -12.96 -49.32 -24.19
C TYR A 289 -12.63 -47.91 -23.64
N LYS A 290 -11.64 -47.22 -24.21
CA LYS A 290 -11.33 -45.82 -23.87
C LYS A 290 -12.46 -44.87 -24.30
N ALA A 291 -13.02 -45.04 -25.49
CA ALA A 291 -14.14 -44.24 -25.98
C ALA A 291 -15.41 -44.45 -25.14
N ALA A 292 -15.72 -45.71 -24.82
CA ALA A 292 -16.86 -46.07 -23.97
C ALA A 292 -16.72 -45.56 -22.52
N ALA A 293 -15.52 -45.60 -21.94
CA ALA A 293 -15.27 -45.00 -20.62
C ALA A 293 -15.46 -43.47 -20.63
N LEU A 294 -15.13 -42.79 -21.75
CA LEU A 294 -15.36 -41.36 -21.92
C LEU A 294 -16.84 -41.01 -22.15
N SER A 295 -17.61 -41.84 -22.87
CA SER A 295 -19.06 -41.62 -23.03
C SER A 295 -19.83 -41.89 -21.74
N ALA A 296 -19.49 -42.95 -20.99
CA ALA A 296 -20.04 -43.19 -19.65
C ALA A 296 -19.76 -42.01 -18.69
N LYS A 297 -18.51 -41.49 -18.69
CA LYS A 297 -18.16 -40.31 -17.89
C LYS A 297 -18.93 -39.05 -18.31
N ARG A 298 -19.24 -38.87 -19.59
CA ARG A 298 -20.09 -37.76 -20.09
C ARG A 298 -21.57 -37.93 -19.72
N ALA A 299 -22.04 -39.16 -19.57
CA ALA A 299 -23.40 -39.49 -19.15
C ALA A 299 -23.60 -39.47 -17.61
N GLY A 300 -22.58 -39.11 -16.83
CA GLY A 300 -22.64 -39.09 -15.36
C GLY A 300 -22.42 -40.45 -14.68
N ASP A 301 -22.40 -41.55 -15.42
CA ASP A 301 -22.19 -42.90 -14.90
C ASP A 301 -20.70 -43.15 -14.58
N LEU A 302 -20.31 -42.74 -13.37
CA LEU A 302 -18.94 -42.85 -12.88
C LEU A 302 -18.52 -44.30 -12.63
N ASP A 303 -19.44 -45.19 -12.28
CA ASP A 303 -19.10 -46.59 -11.98
C ASP A 303 -18.92 -47.41 -13.24
N ARG A 304 -19.78 -47.24 -14.26
CA ARG A 304 -19.53 -47.81 -15.58
C ARG A 304 -18.27 -47.24 -16.23
N ALA A 305 -17.97 -45.95 -16.02
CA ALA A 305 -16.69 -45.37 -16.46
C ALA A 305 -15.48 -46.01 -15.75
N ARG A 306 -15.59 -46.34 -14.45
CA ARG A 306 -14.54 -47.08 -13.69
C ARG A 306 -14.37 -48.50 -14.24
N GLU A 307 -15.46 -49.23 -14.53
CA GLU A 307 -15.42 -50.57 -15.12
C GLU A 307 -14.73 -50.57 -16.49
N LEU A 308 -15.21 -49.76 -17.42
CA LEU A 308 -14.69 -49.69 -18.79
C LEU A 308 -13.21 -49.25 -18.80
N MET A 309 -12.81 -48.35 -17.89
CA MET A 309 -11.39 -47.99 -17.72
C MET A 309 -10.56 -49.13 -17.09
N ARG A 310 -11.09 -49.92 -16.14
CA ARG A 310 -10.38 -51.11 -15.61
C ARG A 310 -10.13 -52.13 -16.71
N ILE A 311 -11.12 -52.38 -17.57
CA ILE A 311 -11.00 -53.31 -18.71
C ILE A 311 -10.02 -52.75 -19.75
N GLY A 312 -10.16 -51.48 -20.14
CA GLY A 312 -9.24 -50.79 -21.05
C GLY A 312 -7.77 -50.79 -20.61
N LYS A 313 -7.49 -50.89 -19.31
CA LYS A 313 -6.13 -51.05 -18.77
C LYS A 313 -5.56 -52.47 -18.95
N ARG A 314 -6.40 -53.52 -18.93
CA ARG A 314 -5.95 -54.92 -19.17
C ARG A 314 -5.34 -55.08 -20.57
N PHE A 315 -5.92 -54.41 -21.57
CA PHE A 315 -5.33 -54.35 -22.91
C PHE A 315 -3.93 -53.72 -22.95
N GLY A 316 -3.62 -52.77 -22.06
CA GLY A 316 -2.28 -52.21 -21.94
C GLY A 316 -1.26 -53.26 -21.50
N THR A 317 -1.56 -54.00 -20.43
CA THR A 317 -0.69 -55.10 -19.95
C THR A 317 -0.53 -56.24 -20.95
N VAL A 318 -1.54 -56.50 -21.79
CA VAL A 318 -1.48 -57.54 -22.84
C VAL A 318 -0.65 -57.07 -24.05
N LEU A 319 -0.82 -55.82 -24.50
CA LEU A 319 0.02 -55.23 -25.55
C LEU A 319 1.49 -55.16 -25.13
N GLU A 320 1.76 -54.76 -23.89
CA GLU A 320 3.11 -54.79 -23.31
C GLU A 320 3.73 -56.19 -23.26
N ALA A 321 2.93 -57.25 -23.12
CA ALA A 321 3.43 -58.63 -23.14
C ALA A 321 3.75 -59.10 -24.57
N LEU A 322 2.90 -58.72 -25.54
CA LEU A 322 3.08 -59.01 -26.96
C LEU A 322 4.32 -58.28 -27.53
N GLU A 323 4.51 -57.00 -27.19
CA GLU A 323 5.71 -56.20 -27.55
C GLU A 323 7.01 -56.76 -26.93
N LYS A 324 6.91 -57.49 -25.81
CA LYS A 324 8.04 -58.18 -25.15
C LYS A 324 8.23 -59.62 -25.65
N GLY A 325 7.50 -60.04 -26.68
CA GLY A 325 7.61 -61.38 -27.28
C GLY A 325 7.14 -62.51 -26.37
N GLN A 326 6.32 -62.24 -25.35
CA GLN A 326 5.74 -63.30 -24.51
C GLN A 326 4.54 -63.96 -25.24
N PRO A 327 4.33 -65.28 -25.07
CA PRO A 327 3.15 -65.95 -25.61
C PRO A 327 1.89 -65.43 -24.89
N VAL A 328 1.04 -64.72 -25.62
CA VAL A 328 -0.25 -64.20 -25.15
C VAL A 328 -1.36 -65.14 -25.58
N ASP A 329 -2.09 -65.69 -24.61
CA ASP A 329 -3.36 -66.37 -24.85
C ASP A 329 -4.47 -65.34 -25.11
N LEU A 330 -5.02 -65.34 -26.33
CA LEU A 330 -6.06 -64.42 -26.79
C LEU A 330 -7.48 -64.89 -26.43
N SER A 331 -7.65 -66.12 -25.94
CA SER A 331 -8.99 -66.70 -25.63
C SER A 331 -9.75 -65.95 -24.52
N GLY A 332 -9.04 -65.21 -23.66
CA GLY A 332 -9.62 -64.42 -22.57
C GLY A 332 -10.02 -62.99 -22.93
N MET A 333 -10.08 -62.62 -24.22
CA MET A 333 -10.35 -61.22 -24.62
C MET A 333 -11.81 -60.80 -24.34
N PRO A 334 -12.06 -59.70 -23.60
CA PRO A 334 -13.42 -59.28 -23.28
C PRO A 334 -14.19 -58.72 -24.50
N PRO A 335 -15.53 -58.86 -24.50
CA PRO A 335 -16.41 -58.51 -25.62
C PRO A 335 -16.48 -56.99 -25.86
N ALA A 336 -17.25 -56.53 -26.84
CA ALA A 336 -17.33 -55.11 -27.18
C ALA A 336 -18.00 -54.31 -26.05
N PRO A 337 -17.66 -53.01 -25.88
CA PRO A 337 -18.42 -52.14 -24.99
C PRO A 337 -19.89 -51.96 -25.41
N GLU A 338 -20.24 -52.36 -26.64
CA GLU A 338 -21.61 -52.43 -27.16
C GLU A 338 -22.29 -53.75 -26.78
N ASP A 339 -21.61 -54.90 -26.92
CA ASP A 339 -22.07 -56.21 -26.40
C ASP A 339 -22.36 -56.14 -24.89
N LEU A 340 -21.53 -55.42 -24.14
CA LEU A 340 -21.72 -55.15 -22.71
C LEU A 340 -22.96 -54.30 -22.38
N LYS A 341 -23.64 -53.72 -23.38
CA LYS A 341 -24.99 -53.13 -23.26
C LYS A 341 -26.09 -54.04 -23.86
N ALA A 342 -25.74 -54.97 -24.73
CA ALA A 342 -26.69 -55.81 -25.48
C ALA A 342 -27.04 -57.13 -24.76
N LEU A 343 -26.29 -57.54 -23.73
CA LEU A 343 -26.63 -58.73 -22.94
C LEU A 343 -27.96 -58.53 -22.19
N PRO A 344 -29.02 -59.32 -22.49
CA PRO A 344 -30.38 -59.00 -22.04
C PRO A 344 -30.67 -59.46 -20.60
N GLN A 345 -31.67 -58.84 -19.99
CA GLN A 345 -32.25 -59.23 -18.69
C GLN A 345 -33.09 -60.51 -18.82
N ALA A 346 -32.48 -61.64 -19.18
CA ALA A 346 -33.21 -62.84 -19.61
C ALA A 346 -32.51 -64.18 -19.28
N SER A 347 -32.17 -64.44 -18.01
CA SER A 347 -31.78 -65.78 -17.54
C SER A 347 -32.06 -65.99 -16.05
N GLU A 348 -32.52 -67.20 -15.71
CA GLU A 348 -32.49 -67.85 -14.39
C GLU A 348 -33.19 -67.12 -13.22
N ALA A 349 -34.51 -67.08 -13.29
CA ALA A 349 -35.35 -67.23 -12.10
C ALA A 349 -35.53 -68.72 -11.76
N SER A 350 -35.74 -69.03 -10.46
CA SER A 350 -35.99 -70.38 -9.89
C SER A 350 -34.72 -71.28 -9.81
N ALA A 351 -34.34 -71.90 -8.68
CA ALA A 351 -35.08 -72.15 -7.44
C ALA A 351 -34.17 -72.31 -6.20
N ALA A 352 -34.74 -72.10 -4.99
CA ALA A 352 -34.30 -72.55 -3.66
C ALA A 352 -32.86 -72.14 -3.19
N THR A 353 -32.65 -71.55 -2.01
CA THR A 353 -33.23 -71.93 -0.71
C THR A 353 -33.20 -70.76 0.30
N GLN A 354 -34.38 -70.41 0.83
CA GLN A 354 -34.72 -69.91 2.19
C GLN A 354 -33.86 -68.83 2.90
N VAL A 355 -34.52 -67.77 3.38
CA VAL A 355 -34.71 -67.39 4.83
C VAL A 355 -35.05 -65.88 4.95
N LEU A 356 -36.33 -65.56 5.26
CA LEU A 356 -36.90 -64.29 5.82
C LEU A 356 -36.68 -62.96 5.01
N SER A 357 -37.65 -62.12 4.60
CA SER A 357 -39.08 -61.82 4.93
C SER A 357 -39.32 -60.98 6.21
N PRO A 358 -40.30 -60.02 6.28
CA PRO A 358 -41.15 -59.36 5.26
C PRO A 358 -40.87 -57.81 5.17
N ALA A 359 -41.44 -56.90 4.34
CA ALA A 359 -42.67 -56.75 3.53
C ALA A 359 -43.93 -56.30 4.35
N VAL A 360 -44.90 -55.47 3.90
CA VAL A 360 -45.30 -54.84 2.60
C VAL A 360 -45.94 -53.43 2.84
N GLU A 361 -46.59 -52.79 1.82
CA GLU A 361 -47.70 -51.79 1.88
C GLU A 361 -47.43 -50.28 2.20
N GLN A 362 -48.18 -49.27 1.71
CA GLN A 362 -48.98 -49.06 0.46
C GLN A 362 -49.47 -47.57 0.34
N MET A 363 -49.59 -47.00 -0.88
CA MET A 363 -50.29 -45.72 -1.21
C MET A 363 -49.80 -44.43 -0.48
N GLN A 364 -50.09 -43.17 -0.86
CA GLN A 364 -50.29 -42.47 -2.15
C GLN A 364 -49.87 -40.97 -1.94
N PRO A 365 -49.74 -40.10 -2.97
CA PRO A 365 -49.03 -38.82 -2.84
C PRO A 365 -49.90 -37.62 -2.41
N VAL A 366 -49.28 -36.61 -1.80
CA VAL A 366 -49.56 -35.16 -1.98
C VAL A 366 -48.41 -34.30 -1.42
N MET A 367 -48.41 -33.00 -1.74
CA MET A 367 -47.35 -32.01 -1.52
C MET A 367 -47.18 -31.52 -0.06
N SER A 368 -46.03 -30.87 0.18
CA SER A 368 -45.75 -29.80 1.17
C SER A 368 -44.95 -30.17 2.44
N SER A 369 -44.05 -29.25 2.81
CA SER A 369 -43.41 -28.96 4.12
C SER A 369 -43.04 -30.11 5.08
N ASP A 370 -41.75 -30.27 5.41
CA ASP A 370 -41.12 -29.54 6.55
C ASP A 370 -39.64 -29.93 6.81
N LEU A 371 -38.96 -29.13 7.63
CA LEU A 371 -37.67 -29.42 8.31
C LEU A 371 -37.94 -30.10 9.69
N PRO A 372 -36.95 -30.55 10.50
CA PRO A 372 -35.52 -30.77 10.26
C PRO A 372 -35.06 -32.22 10.61
N ALA A 373 -33.77 -32.55 10.42
CA ALA A 373 -33.14 -33.69 11.12
C ALA A 373 -31.61 -33.53 11.28
N THR A 374 -31.11 -33.64 12.52
CA THR A 374 -29.67 -33.64 12.84
C THR A 374 -29.00 -34.97 12.51
N PRO A 375 -27.78 -35.01 11.93
CA PRO A 375 -27.02 -36.24 11.78
C PRO A 375 -26.50 -36.74 13.13
N ALA A 376 -26.77 -38.02 13.44
CA ALA A 376 -26.50 -38.62 14.75
C ALA A 376 -25.00 -38.70 15.12
N ALA A 377 -24.73 -38.70 16.42
CA ALA A 377 -23.38 -38.82 16.98
C ALA A 377 -22.78 -40.23 16.81
N PRO A 378 -21.46 -40.37 16.58
CA PRO A 378 -20.78 -41.66 16.50
C PRO A 378 -20.62 -42.30 17.90
N ALA A 379 -20.51 -43.63 17.94
CA ALA A 379 -20.44 -44.41 19.17
C ALA A 379 -19.15 -44.15 19.99
N GLU A 380 -19.29 -44.12 21.32
CA GLU A 380 -18.22 -43.80 22.26
C GLU A 380 -16.99 -44.73 22.13
N PRO A 381 -15.77 -44.19 21.95
CA PRO A 381 -14.58 -44.99 21.74
C PRO A 381 -14.11 -45.67 23.03
N LYS A 382 -13.95 -47.00 23.00
CA LYS A 382 -13.58 -47.79 24.19
C LYS A 382 -12.08 -47.87 24.46
N THR A 383 -11.23 -47.20 23.67
CA THR A 383 -9.77 -47.28 23.74
C THR A 383 -9.12 -46.05 23.10
N VAL A 384 -7.95 -45.63 23.58
CA VAL A 384 -7.15 -44.51 23.03
C VAL A 384 -6.98 -44.59 21.50
N LEU A 385 -6.62 -45.77 20.99
CA LEU A 385 -6.42 -46.02 19.56
C LEU A 385 -7.73 -45.83 18.76
N ASP A 386 -8.85 -46.30 19.29
CA ASP A 386 -10.18 -46.16 18.68
C ASP A 386 -10.59 -44.68 18.61
N ALA A 387 -10.42 -43.91 19.69
CA ALA A 387 -10.67 -42.47 19.70
C ALA A 387 -9.84 -41.72 18.64
N LEU A 388 -8.57 -42.06 18.48
CA LEU A 388 -7.73 -41.50 17.41
C LEU A 388 -8.21 -41.91 16.01
N GLN A 389 -8.61 -43.17 15.84
CA GLN A 389 -9.07 -43.73 14.56
C GLN A 389 -10.38 -43.07 14.11
N GLN A 390 -11.33 -42.86 15.03
CA GLN A 390 -12.59 -42.14 14.78
C GLN A 390 -12.33 -40.69 14.35
N ARG A 391 -11.50 -39.95 15.11
CA ARG A 391 -11.12 -38.56 14.80
C ARG A 391 -10.38 -38.46 13.45
N LEU A 392 -9.51 -39.41 13.14
CA LEU A 392 -8.84 -39.54 11.83
C LEU A 392 -9.84 -39.74 10.70
N ASN A 393 -10.85 -40.60 10.88
CA ASN A 393 -11.91 -40.81 9.88
C ASN A 393 -12.71 -39.53 9.67
N ARG A 394 -13.09 -38.83 10.75
CA ARG A 394 -13.81 -37.54 10.66
C ARG A 394 -13.04 -36.47 9.86
N TYR A 395 -11.72 -36.38 10.02
CA TYR A 395 -10.91 -35.46 9.20
C TYR A 395 -10.74 -35.92 7.75
N ARG A 396 -10.76 -37.23 7.46
CA ARG A 396 -10.81 -37.74 6.09
C ARG A 396 -12.15 -37.44 5.42
N GLU A 397 -13.26 -37.66 6.11
CA GLU A 397 -14.62 -37.28 5.67
C GLU A 397 -14.69 -35.79 5.36
N ALA A 398 -14.28 -34.93 6.31
CA ALA A 398 -14.27 -33.48 6.11
C ALA A 398 -13.34 -33.04 4.97
N GLY A 399 -12.21 -33.74 4.76
CA GLY A 399 -11.33 -33.53 3.60
C GLY A 399 -11.98 -33.91 2.27
N ILE A 400 -12.72 -35.03 2.21
CA ILE A 400 -13.48 -35.46 1.03
C ILE A 400 -14.65 -34.50 0.77
N GLN A 401 -15.38 -34.08 1.80
CA GLN A 401 -16.48 -33.13 1.70
C GLN A 401 -16.00 -31.75 1.21
N ALA A 402 -14.86 -31.25 1.72
CA ALA A 402 -14.26 -30.00 1.25
C ALA A 402 -13.79 -30.08 -0.21
N ARG A 403 -13.25 -31.23 -0.66
CA ARG A 403 -12.95 -31.49 -2.08
C ARG A 403 -14.22 -31.48 -2.93
N ALA A 404 -15.31 -32.09 -2.44
CA ALA A 404 -16.60 -32.13 -3.14
C ALA A 404 -17.27 -30.75 -3.22
N SER A 405 -17.10 -29.90 -2.21
CA SER A 405 -17.59 -28.52 -2.19
C SER A 405 -16.65 -27.51 -2.89
N GLY A 406 -15.58 -27.98 -3.55
CA GLY A 406 -14.62 -27.13 -4.25
C GLY A 406 -13.62 -26.35 -3.37
N ASP A 407 -13.71 -26.45 -2.04
CA ASP A 407 -12.77 -25.80 -1.13
C ASP A 407 -11.48 -26.62 -0.96
N GLU A 408 -10.65 -26.55 -2.00
CA GLU A 408 -9.33 -27.17 -2.06
C GLU A 408 -8.39 -26.59 -0.98
N ARG A 409 -8.67 -25.42 -0.37
CA ARG A 409 -7.88 -24.90 0.78
C ARG A 409 -8.21 -25.68 2.05
N LYS A 410 -9.50 -25.85 2.38
CA LYS A 410 -9.99 -26.63 3.53
C LYS A 410 -9.72 -28.12 3.36
N ALA A 411 -9.78 -28.65 2.13
CA ALA A 411 -9.32 -30.00 1.81
C ALA A 411 -7.86 -30.25 2.25
N ARG A 412 -6.93 -29.41 1.79
CA ARG A 412 -5.49 -29.51 2.12
C ARG A 412 -5.18 -29.23 3.59
N MET A 413 -6.08 -28.55 4.31
CA MET A 413 -6.02 -28.40 5.77
C MET A 413 -6.42 -29.72 6.46
N HIS A 414 -7.58 -30.28 6.14
CA HIS A 414 -8.05 -31.54 6.71
C HIS A 414 -7.13 -32.72 6.36
N ASP A 415 -6.57 -32.78 5.14
CA ASP A 415 -5.52 -33.75 4.76
C ASP A 415 -4.26 -33.67 5.63
N ARG A 416 -3.91 -32.47 6.13
CA ARG A 416 -2.76 -32.27 7.03
C ARG A 416 -3.07 -32.77 8.43
N ILE A 417 -4.26 -32.45 8.94
CA ILE A 417 -4.72 -32.91 10.27
C ILE A 417 -4.86 -34.43 10.27
N ALA A 418 -5.45 -35.02 9.23
CA ALA A 418 -5.53 -36.47 9.07
C ALA A 418 -4.15 -37.16 9.03
N LYS A 419 -3.09 -36.48 8.54
CA LYS A 419 -1.70 -36.96 8.63
C LYS A 419 -1.15 -36.85 10.05
N GLN A 420 -1.37 -35.74 10.77
CA GLN A 420 -0.97 -35.62 12.18
C GLN A 420 -1.58 -36.77 13.03
N TYR A 421 -2.87 -37.06 12.86
CA TYR A 421 -3.50 -38.23 13.47
C TYR A 421 -2.90 -39.57 13.00
N GLN A 422 -2.57 -39.73 11.71
CA GLN A 422 -1.96 -40.95 11.19
C GLN A 422 -0.51 -41.16 11.64
N ASP A 423 0.22 -40.09 11.97
CA ASP A 423 1.55 -40.14 12.60
C ASP A 423 1.42 -40.42 14.11
N ALA A 424 0.45 -39.80 14.81
CA ALA A 424 0.12 -40.07 16.21
C ALA A 424 -0.28 -41.53 16.46
N ILE A 425 -1.16 -42.11 15.63
CA ILE A 425 -1.56 -43.52 15.72
C ILE A 425 -0.33 -44.44 15.56
N ARG A 426 0.56 -44.14 14.61
CA ARG A 426 1.81 -44.89 14.41
C ARG A 426 2.76 -44.78 15.61
N ALA A 427 2.87 -43.59 16.20
CA ALA A 427 3.71 -43.35 17.38
C ALA A 427 3.15 -44.08 18.63
N HIS A 428 1.83 -44.05 18.83
CA HIS A 428 1.15 -44.81 19.88
C HIS A 428 1.30 -46.32 19.70
N GLN A 429 1.07 -46.85 18.48
CA GLN A 429 1.33 -48.25 18.13
C GLN A 429 2.80 -48.66 18.33
N ALA A 430 3.75 -47.73 18.16
CA ALA A 430 5.17 -47.93 18.40
C ALA A 430 5.61 -47.65 19.86
N GLY A 431 4.67 -47.51 20.80
CA GLY A 431 4.95 -47.31 22.23
C GLY A 431 5.64 -45.98 22.57
N ARG A 432 5.66 -45.01 21.65
CA ARG A 432 6.22 -43.68 21.89
C ARG A 432 5.18 -42.82 22.60
N LYS A 433 5.64 -41.95 23.52
CA LYS A 433 4.79 -40.90 24.08
C LYS A 433 4.35 -39.96 22.94
N VAL A 434 3.05 -39.88 22.73
CA VAL A 434 2.40 -38.93 21.82
C VAL A 434 1.91 -37.79 22.68
N ASP A 435 2.16 -36.54 22.26
CA ASP A 435 1.45 -35.42 22.86
C ASP A 435 0.08 -35.30 22.20
N PHE A 436 -0.96 -35.52 22.99
CA PHE A 436 -2.35 -35.49 22.52
C PHE A 436 -2.94 -34.08 22.54
N ALA A 437 -2.26 -33.10 23.17
CA ALA A 437 -2.69 -31.71 23.17
C ALA A 437 -2.44 -31.02 21.82
N GLU A 438 -1.40 -31.43 21.07
CA GLU A 438 -1.11 -30.90 19.73
C GLU A 438 -2.10 -31.35 18.63
N LEU A 439 -3.04 -32.26 18.93
CA LEU A 439 -3.96 -32.84 17.94
C LEU A 439 -5.30 -32.08 17.92
N PRO A 440 -5.65 -31.39 16.82
CA PRO A 440 -6.93 -30.67 16.70
C PRO A 440 -8.12 -31.61 16.96
N VAL A 441 -9.04 -31.22 17.84
CA VAL A 441 -10.24 -32.00 18.18
C VAL A 441 -11.39 -31.59 17.25
N PRO A 442 -12.08 -32.53 16.57
CA PRO A 442 -13.28 -32.18 15.82
C PRO A 442 -14.43 -31.83 16.78
N PRO A 443 -15.27 -30.82 16.48
CA PRO A 443 -16.47 -30.53 17.26
C PRO A 443 -17.36 -31.78 17.44
N GLY A 444 -17.85 -31.99 18.66
CA GLY A 444 -18.70 -33.14 19.02
C GLY A 444 -17.97 -34.44 19.38
N PHE A 445 -16.63 -34.46 19.46
CA PHE A 445 -15.87 -35.64 19.92
C PHE A 445 -15.42 -35.49 21.38
N PRO A 446 -15.70 -36.46 22.28
CA PRO A 446 -15.27 -36.38 23.67
C PRO A 446 -13.73 -36.49 23.82
N PRO A 447 -13.18 -36.06 24.97
CA PRO A 447 -11.78 -36.29 25.34
C PRO A 447 -11.39 -37.78 25.25
N ILE A 448 -10.10 -38.06 25.04
CA ILE A 448 -9.62 -39.44 24.89
C ILE A 448 -9.64 -40.13 26.27
N PRO A 449 -10.32 -41.27 26.45
CA PRO A 449 -10.33 -41.99 27.72
C PRO A 449 -8.91 -42.37 28.16
N GLY A 450 -8.52 -41.93 29.36
CA GLY A 450 -7.19 -42.14 29.92
C GLY A 450 -6.26 -40.90 29.91
N LEU A 451 -6.70 -39.76 29.38
CA LEU A 451 -6.06 -38.46 29.64
C LEU A 451 -6.91 -37.61 30.60
N GLU A 452 -6.55 -37.64 31.88
CA GLU A 452 -6.79 -36.52 32.77
C GLU A 452 -6.01 -35.30 32.24
N PRO A 453 -6.63 -34.12 32.04
CA PRO A 453 -5.88 -32.90 31.80
C PRO A 453 -5.07 -32.59 33.07
N ARG A 454 -3.78 -32.29 32.91
CA ARG A 454 -2.96 -31.80 34.02
C ARG A 454 -3.42 -30.40 34.38
N LYS A 455 -4.21 -30.31 35.44
CA LYS A 455 -4.44 -29.07 36.18
C LYS A 455 -3.08 -28.54 36.65
N ASP A 456 -2.61 -27.47 36.02
CA ASP A 456 -1.66 -26.45 36.49
C ASP A 456 -1.43 -25.48 35.31
N THR A 457 -1.39 -24.17 35.55
CA THR A 457 -1.19 -23.08 34.54
C THR A 457 -2.44 -22.57 33.80
N GLU A 458 -3.30 -21.83 34.51
CA GLU A 458 -3.76 -20.46 34.19
C GLU A 458 -4.43 -20.09 32.83
N GLU A 459 -4.60 -20.99 31.84
CA GLU A 459 -5.18 -20.64 30.53
C GLU A 459 -6.73 -20.75 30.43
N ASP A 460 -7.41 -21.37 31.40
CA ASP A 460 -8.87 -21.62 31.33
C ASP A 460 -9.75 -20.34 31.33
N SER A 461 -9.22 -19.20 31.81
CA SER A 461 -10.00 -17.95 31.88
C SER A 461 -10.35 -17.37 30.50
N VAL A 462 -9.47 -17.54 29.51
CA VAL A 462 -9.67 -16.99 28.15
C VAL A 462 -10.50 -17.93 27.27
N THR A 463 -10.45 -19.25 27.50
CA THR A 463 -11.31 -20.22 26.80
C THR A 463 -12.74 -20.17 27.34
N ALA A 464 -12.92 -20.00 28.66
CA ALA A 464 -14.23 -19.83 29.28
C ALA A 464 -14.92 -18.54 28.82
N THR A 465 -14.22 -17.40 28.78
CA THR A 465 -14.79 -16.13 28.29
C THR A 465 -15.11 -16.17 26.80
N LEU A 466 -14.28 -16.79 25.95
CA LEU A 466 -14.59 -16.98 24.53
C LEU A 466 -15.83 -17.86 24.33
N ALA A 467 -15.98 -18.93 25.11
CA ALA A 467 -17.15 -19.81 25.06
C ALA A 467 -18.43 -19.13 25.59
N ALA A 468 -18.32 -18.29 26.62
CA ALA A 468 -19.43 -17.46 27.10
C ALA A 468 -19.87 -16.43 26.05
N ALA A 469 -18.92 -15.72 25.44
CA ALA A 469 -19.19 -14.77 24.35
C ALA A 469 -19.85 -15.43 23.13
N GLN A 470 -19.42 -16.65 22.76
CA GLN A 470 -20.06 -17.41 21.68
C GLN A 470 -21.47 -17.94 22.04
N LYS A 471 -21.80 -18.10 23.33
CA LYS A 471 -23.19 -18.41 23.74
C LYS A 471 -24.08 -17.17 23.72
N LEU A 472 -23.60 -16.04 24.26
CA LEU A 472 -24.34 -14.78 24.26
C LEU A 472 -24.65 -14.30 22.82
N ALA A 473 -23.74 -14.55 21.87
CA ALA A 473 -23.95 -14.26 20.44
C ALA A 473 -24.86 -15.26 19.69
N SER A 474 -25.78 -15.96 20.37
CA SER A 474 -26.67 -16.97 19.74
C SER A 474 -28.05 -17.15 20.39
N GLU A 475 -28.35 -16.50 21.52
CA GLU A 475 -29.61 -16.66 22.26
C GLU A 475 -30.14 -15.28 22.71
N ASP A 476 -30.67 -14.46 21.79
CA ASP A 476 -31.27 -13.16 22.10
C ASP A 476 -32.54 -12.90 21.27
N THR A 477 -33.67 -13.48 21.71
CA THR A 477 -35.03 -13.24 21.15
C THR A 477 -36.13 -13.71 22.12
N ALA A 478 -36.37 -13.03 23.25
CA ALA A 478 -37.68 -12.93 23.96
C ALA A 478 -37.57 -12.22 25.33
N LEU A 479 -38.69 -11.63 25.78
CA LEU A 479 -38.97 -11.06 27.13
C LEU A 479 -38.20 -9.74 27.41
N VAL A 480 -38.78 -8.53 27.47
CA VAL A 480 -40.15 -7.97 27.72
C VAL A 480 -40.55 -7.84 29.20
N ASP A 481 -40.72 -6.58 29.62
CA ASP A 481 -41.41 -5.93 30.76
C ASP A 481 -41.08 -6.33 32.22
N GLU A 482 -40.75 -5.33 33.07
CA GLU A 482 -41.62 -4.75 34.13
C GLU A 482 -40.92 -3.56 34.87
N ASP A 483 -41.69 -2.69 35.55
CA ASP A 483 -41.36 -1.28 35.89
C ASP A 483 -40.85 -0.97 37.34
N GLU A 484 -40.50 0.31 37.56
CA GLU A 484 -40.80 1.19 38.74
C GLU A 484 -39.64 1.97 39.45
N GLU A 485 -39.73 3.31 39.35
CA GLU A 485 -39.37 4.43 40.26
C GLU A 485 -38.32 4.29 41.40
N ARG A 486 -37.42 5.30 41.55
CA ARG A 486 -37.60 6.41 42.54
C ARG A 486 -36.50 7.50 42.64
N ASP A 487 -36.99 8.74 42.73
CA ASP A 487 -36.57 9.89 43.58
C ASP A 487 -35.12 10.45 43.64
N THR A 488 -35.06 11.79 43.71
CA THR A 488 -33.88 12.68 43.91
C THR A 488 -34.04 13.44 45.27
N PRO A 489 -33.43 14.62 45.61
CA PRO A 489 -32.30 15.40 45.05
C PRO A 489 -31.30 16.04 46.10
N ALA A 490 -30.36 16.85 45.57
CA ALA A 490 -29.84 18.14 46.11
C ALA A 490 -28.83 18.24 47.30
N GLN A 491 -27.70 18.95 47.05
CA GLN A 491 -27.30 20.19 47.77
C GLN A 491 -26.14 20.98 47.10
N ALA A 492 -25.82 22.18 47.61
CA ALA A 492 -25.14 23.29 46.89
C ALA A 492 -23.91 23.89 47.65
N PRO A 493 -23.12 24.84 47.09
CA PRO A 493 -21.70 25.07 47.44
C PRO A 493 -21.38 26.22 48.43
N LEU A 494 -20.12 26.32 48.87
CA LEU A 494 -19.52 27.42 49.67
C LEU A 494 -18.02 27.65 49.36
N ALA A 495 -17.50 28.87 49.55
CA ALA A 495 -16.21 29.35 49.00
C ALA A 495 -15.12 29.74 50.04
N LYS A 496 -13.85 29.95 49.60
CA LYS A 496 -12.78 30.67 50.38
C LYS A 496 -11.54 31.19 49.57
N LYS A 497 -11.53 32.53 49.41
CA LYS A 497 -10.48 33.58 49.28
C LYS A 497 -8.93 33.26 49.29
N PRO A 498 -8.08 34.02 48.55
CA PRO A 498 -6.61 33.81 48.42
C PRO A 498 -5.70 34.77 49.24
N ALA A 499 -4.35 34.58 49.20
CA ALA A 499 -3.31 35.51 49.70
C ALA A 499 -1.91 35.34 49.01
N GLN A 500 -1.09 36.40 48.98
CA GLN A 500 0.34 36.42 48.57
C GLN A 500 1.29 36.55 49.78
N PRO A 501 2.60 36.24 49.65
CA PRO A 501 3.61 37.24 50.09
C PRO A 501 4.98 37.26 49.35
N LEU A 502 5.42 38.48 49.00
CA LEU A 502 6.74 39.14 49.15
C LEU A 502 8.10 38.37 49.12
N VAL A 503 9.09 39.03 48.49
CA VAL A 503 10.53 38.67 48.41
C VAL A 503 11.41 39.36 49.47
N PRO A 504 12.66 38.88 49.67
CA PRO A 504 13.80 39.82 49.83
C PRO A 504 15.11 39.38 49.10
N SER A 505 16.02 40.34 48.87
CA SER A 505 17.30 40.16 48.14
C SER A 505 18.53 39.96 49.04
N SER A 506 19.68 39.55 48.50
CA SER A 506 20.97 39.56 49.21
C SER A 506 22.18 39.86 48.31
N HIS A 507 22.69 41.07 48.53
CA HIS A 507 23.82 41.79 47.94
C HIS A 507 25.24 41.18 48.09
N LEU A 508 26.18 41.82 47.37
CA LEU A 508 27.67 41.84 47.55
C LEU A 508 28.42 40.61 47.01
N LEU A 509 29.65 40.68 46.48
CA LEU A 509 30.53 41.66 45.79
C LEU A 509 31.91 40.97 45.75
N ASN A 510 32.64 41.02 44.63
CA ASN A 510 34.11 40.96 44.61
C ASN A 510 34.68 41.38 43.24
N GLU A 511 35.92 41.87 43.23
CA GLU A 511 36.54 42.72 42.19
C GLU A 511 38.06 42.39 42.07
N PRO A 512 38.87 43.00 41.17
CA PRO A 512 38.76 43.11 39.70
C PRO A 512 40.13 42.81 39.01
N LYS A 513 40.36 43.36 37.78
CA LYS A 513 41.60 43.43 36.94
C LYS A 513 41.66 42.40 35.77
N ALA A 514 42.03 42.78 34.53
CA ALA A 514 42.23 44.12 33.95
C ALA A 514 42.12 44.14 32.40
N SER A 515 41.71 45.30 31.85
CA SER A 515 42.03 45.88 30.52
C SER A 515 41.91 45.04 29.22
N SER A 516 40.98 45.42 28.32
CA SER A 516 41.30 45.81 26.91
C SER A 516 40.05 46.22 26.08
N SER A 517 39.61 47.48 26.22
CA SER A 517 38.86 48.30 25.24
C SER A 517 38.00 47.64 24.13
N LYS A 518 36.67 47.74 24.24
CA LYS A 518 35.80 48.24 23.16
C LYS A 518 34.49 48.83 23.73
N GLU A 519 34.45 50.15 23.72
CA GLU A 519 33.45 51.11 24.22
C GLU A 519 31.98 50.64 24.20
N SER A 520 31.51 50.10 25.33
CA SER A 520 30.11 49.68 25.50
C SER A 520 29.27 50.78 26.17
N LEU A 521 28.68 51.68 25.38
CA LEU A 521 27.64 52.60 25.87
C LEU A 521 26.54 51.83 26.60
N SER A 522 26.00 52.37 27.70
CA SER A 522 24.91 51.75 28.46
C SER A 522 23.62 51.69 27.64
N PRO A 523 22.72 50.71 27.87
CA PRO A 523 21.53 50.50 27.03
C PRO A 523 20.65 51.76 26.94
N SER A 524 20.36 52.41 28.08
CA SER A 524 19.58 53.66 28.09
C SER A 524 20.22 54.82 27.31
N VAL A 525 21.56 54.91 27.28
CA VAL A 525 22.24 55.92 26.45
C VAL A 525 22.13 55.57 24.96
N ARG A 526 22.15 54.29 24.59
CA ARG A 526 21.88 53.87 23.20
C ARG A 526 20.45 54.22 22.79
N GLU A 527 19.46 53.92 23.62
CA GLU A 527 18.04 54.26 23.39
C GLU A 527 17.85 55.77 23.19
N GLN A 528 18.48 56.60 24.05
CA GLN A 528 18.47 58.06 23.91
C GLN A 528 19.10 58.52 22.58
N VAL A 529 20.25 57.95 22.19
CA VAL A 529 20.93 58.27 20.92
C VAL A 529 20.06 57.86 19.72
N THR A 530 19.49 56.65 19.72
CA THR A 530 18.60 56.16 18.65
C THR A 530 17.34 57.02 18.51
N LEU A 531 16.71 57.42 19.63
CA LEU A 531 15.57 58.32 19.61
C LEU A 531 15.91 59.68 19.00
N LEU A 532 17.05 60.27 19.39
CA LEU A 532 17.52 61.56 18.86
C LEU A 532 17.92 61.48 17.38
N GLU A 533 18.48 60.35 16.94
CA GLU A 533 18.83 60.10 15.53
C GLU A 533 17.57 59.98 14.65
N ALA A 534 16.56 59.23 15.09
CA ALA A 534 15.26 59.19 14.44
C ALA A 534 14.59 60.58 14.39
N ARG A 535 14.67 61.32 15.50
CA ARG A 535 14.17 62.71 15.62
C ARG A 535 14.83 63.64 14.60
N LYS A 536 16.16 63.60 14.49
CA LYS A 536 16.96 64.37 13.52
C LYS A 536 16.55 64.04 12.08
N LEU A 537 16.40 62.75 11.77
CA LEU A 537 16.04 62.28 10.43
C LEU A 537 14.63 62.72 10.03
N GLN A 538 13.66 62.75 10.96
CA GLN A 538 12.33 63.29 10.69
C GLN A 538 12.38 64.79 10.35
N TYR A 539 13.12 65.61 11.08
CA TYR A 539 13.29 67.03 10.72
C TYR A 539 14.04 67.25 9.40
N GLN A 540 14.97 66.36 9.04
CA GLN A 540 15.60 66.39 7.71
C GLN A 540 14.59 66.06 6.59
N ARG A 541 13.70 65.08 6.78
CA ARG A 541 12.59 64.79 5.84
C ARG A 541 11.62 65.98 5.72
N ALA A 542 11.19 66.56 6.84
CA ALA A 542 10.33 67.75 6.85
C ALA A 542 10.98 68.95 6.15
N ALA A 543 12.28 69.20 6.37
CA ALA A 543 13.02 70.24 5.67
C ALA A 543 13.07 70.04 4.14
N LEU A 544 13.18 68.78 3.68
CA LEU A 544 13.14 68.45 2.26
C LEU A 544 11.73 68.60 1.67
N GLN A 545 10.68 68.27 2.42
CA GLN A 545 9.29 68.50 2.01
C GLN A 545 8.95 69.99 1.92
N ALA A 546 9.32 70.79 2.93
CA ALA A 546 9.18 72.25 2.88
C ALA A 546 9.93 72.86 1.68
N LYS A 547 11.18 72.42 1.44
CA LYS A 547 11.96 72.83 0.25
C LYS A 547 11.29 72.44 -1.08
N ARG A 548 10.64 71.28 -1.16
CA ARG A 548 9.84 70.88 -2.35
C ARG A 548 8.58 71.74 -2.52
N ARG A 549 7.93 72.15 -1.44
CA ARG A 549 6.80 73.11 -1.41
C ARG A 549 7.24 74.58 -1.63
N GLN A 550 8.51 74.83 -1.93
CA GLN A 550 9.15 76.16 -2.01
C GLN A 550 9.14 77.00 -0.71
N ASP A 551 8.68 76.43 0.42
CA ASP A 551 8.79 77.09 1.72
C ASP A 551 10.23 77.01 2.25
N LEU A 552 10.99 78.06 1.93
CA LEU A 552 12.36 78.23 2.40
C LEU A 552 12.45 78.64 3.87
N GLU A 553 11.38 79.09 4.51
CA GLU A 553 11.36 79.53 5.92
C GLU A 553 11.19 78.32 6.84
N GLN A 554 10.19 77.47 6.57
CA GLN A 554 10.01 76.18 7.25
C GLN A 554 11.21 75.26 7.00
N ALA A 555 11.75 75.19 5.78
CA ALA A 555 12.97 74.43 5.51
C ALA A 555 14.17 74.87 6.37
N LYS A 556 14.35 76.19 6.58
CA LYS A 556 15.37 76.75 7.49
C LYS A 556 15.03 76.53 8.98
N SER A 557 13.75 76.38 9.34
CA SER A 557 13.33 76.11 10.72
C SER A 557 13.60 74.65 11.11
N HIS A 558 13.16 73.69 10.28
CA HIS A 558 13.40 72.27 10.48
C HIS A 558 14.90 71.93 10.46
N LEU A 559 15.70 72.54 9.57
CA LEU A 559 17.16 72.37 9.60
C LEU A 559 17.83 72.94 10.86
N ARG A 560 17.29 74.01 11.47
CA ARG A 560 17.76 74.50 12.77
C ARG A 560 17.50 73.49 13.88
N VAL A 561 16.30 72.88 13.90
CA VAL A 561 15.99 71.83 14.89
C VAL A 561 16.86 70.59 14.66
N ALA A 562 17.01 70.11 13.42
CA ALA A 562 17.88 68.99 13.10
C ALA A 562 19.34 69.18 13.57
N LYS A 563 19.88 70.40 13.46
CA LYS A 563 21.22 70.74 13.99
C LYS A 563 21.27 70.82 15.51
N SER A 564 20.20 71.27 16.18
CA SER A 564 20.12 71.24 17.65
C SER A 564 20.09 69.81 18.20
N LEU A 565 19.40 68.90 17.50
CA LEU A 565 19.37 67.47 17.82
C LEU A 565 20.71 66.80 17.54
N GLU A 566 21.45 67.22 16.52
CA GLU A 566 22.83 66.75 16.26
C GLU A 566 23.79 67.12 17.40
N ALA A 567 23.67 68.32 17.97
CA ALA A 567 24.42 68.70 19.17
C ALA A 567 24.03 67.85 20.40
N GLN A 568 22.75 67.48 20.54
CA GLN A 568 22.29 66.55 21.58
C GLN A 568 22.83 65.12 21.35
N ILE A 569 22.82 64.58 20.12
CA ILE A 569 23.39 63.26 19.82
C ILE A 569 24.88 63.20 20.23
N ILE A 570 25.65 64.26 20.00
CA ILE A 570 27.05 64.35 20.43
C ILE A 570 27.16 64.34 21.96
N GLN A 571 26.30 65.06 22.68
CA GLN A 571 26.29 65.09 24.15
C GLN A 571 25.89 63.74 24.76
N ALA A 572 24.88 63.05 24.21
CA ALA A 572 24.46 61.72 24.67
C ALA A 572 25.54 60.67 24.41
N ARG A 573 26.19 60.69 23.24
CA ARG A 573 27.35 59.83 22.94
C ARG A 573 28.54 60.11 23.85
N ALA A 574 28.69 61.34 24.37
CA ALA A 574 29.67 61.69 25.39
C ALA A 574 29.24 61.34 26.84
N GLY A 575 28.08 60.70 27.04
CA GLY A 575 27.59 60.26 28.35
C GLY A 575 26.94 61.36 29.19
N GLN A 576 26.71 62.56 28.63
CA GLN A 576 26.01 63.64 29.34
C GLN A 576 24.50 63.35 29.38
N PRO A 577 23.83 63.44 30.55
CA PRO A 577 22.39 63.19 30.64
C PRO A 577 21.60 64.26 29.87
N ILE A 578 20.73 63.81 28.97
CA ILE A 578 19.89 64.71 28.15
C ILE A 578 18.46 64.73 28.68
N ASP A 579 17.98 65.94 28.91
CA ASP A 579 16.60 66.20 29.25
C ASP A 579 15.70 66.03 28.02
N LEU A 580 15.20 64.80 27.84
CA LEU A 580 14.35 64.41 26.72
C LEU A 580 13.07 65.26 26.62
N SER A 581 12.62 65.93 27.70
CA SER A 581 11.46 66.80 27.66
C SER A 581 11.66 68.05 26.80
N LYS A 582 12.92 68.40 26.47
CA LYS A 582 13.31 69.54 25.64
C LYS A 582 13.52 69.19 24.17
N VAL A 583 13.28 67.94 23.77
CA VAL A 583 13.33 67.49 22.38
C VAL A 583 12.05 67.93 21.66
N PRO A 584 12.10 68.84 20.68
CA PRO A 584 10.86 69.35 20.07
C PRO A 584 10.10 68.25 19.33
N SER A 585 8.80 68.12 19.59
CA SER A 585 7.88 67.23 18.88
C SER A 585 7.56 67.75 17.47
N PRO A 586 7.18 66.88 16.52
CA PRO A 586 6.97 67.28 15.14
C PRO A 586 5.56 67.81 15.02
N LEU A 587 5.40 69.13 15.12
CA LEU A 587 4.16 69.80 14.73
C LEU A 587 4.04 69.68 13.20
N THR A 588 3.26 68.69 12.77
CA THR A 588 2.66 68.58 11.44
C THR A 588 1.15 68.65 11.65
N ASP A 589 0.68 69.87 11.86
CA ASP A 589 -0.71 70.32 11.85
C ASP A 589 -0.70 71.78 11.37
N GLU A 590 -1.87 72.29 10.97
CA GLU A 590 -2.07 73.52 10.15
C GLU A 590 -1.55 73.33 8.70
N GLU A 591 -2.34 73.53 7.63
CA GLU A 591 -3.68 74.13 7.46
C GLU A 591 -4.54 73.24 6.53
N GLY A 592 -5.87 73.18 6.69
CA GLY A 592 -6.76 72.52 5.71
C GLY A 592 -8.13 72.02 6.19
N ASP A 593 -9.12 72.93 6.19
CA ASP A 593 -10.58 72.70 6.19
C ASP A 593 -11.29 71.96 7.35
N PHE A 594 -12.56 72.33 7.54
CA PHE A 594 -13.39 71.96 8.68
C PHE A 594 -14.30 70.76 8.40
N ILE A 595 -14.01 69.61 9.03
CA ILE A 595 -15.06 68.78 9.65
C ILE A 595 -14.57 68.39 11.05
N LEU A 596 -15.32 68.74 12.09
CA LEU A 596 -15.03 68.33 13.47
C LEU A 596 -15.47 66.87 13.70
N ILE A 597 -14.68 65.93 13.16
CA ILE A 597 -14.69 64.51 13.54
C ILE A 597 -13.70 64.35 14.70
N HIS A 598 -14.06 63.56 15.72
CA HIS A 598 -13.21 63.36 16.89
C HIS A 598 -11.90 62.64 16.50
N HIS A 599 -10.78 63.35 16.55
CA HIS A 599 -9.48 62.79 16.14
C HIS A 599 -8.90 61.75 17.11
N GLU A 600 -9.53 61.56 18.27
CA GLU A 600 -9.25 60.47 19.20
C GLU A 600 -9.85 59.16 18.68
N ASP A 601 -11.09 59.19 18.20
CA ASP A 601 -11.81 58.04 17.64
C ASP A 601 -11.08 57.46 16.42
N LEU A 602 -10.54 58.30 15.54
CA LEU A 602 -9.77 57.86 14.36
C LEU A 602 -8.44 57.17 14.70
N ARG A 603 -7.87 57.42 15.89
CA ARG A 603 -6.66 56.69 16.37
C ARG A 603 -6.99 55.43 17.16
N LEU A 604 -8.22 55.30 17.61
CA LEU A 604 -8.78 54.03 18.05
C LEU A 604 -9.18 53.19 16.82
N SER A 605 -9.82 53.77 15.80
CA SER A 605 -10.22 53.08 14.57
C SER A 605 -9.03 52.48 13.83
N GLN A 606 -7.93 53.21 13.60
CA GLN A 606 -6.78 52.64 12.90
C GLN A 606 -6.19 51.41 13.62
N LYS A 607 -6.18 51.39 14.96
CA LYS A 607 -5.78 50.22 15.74
C LYS A 607 -6.84 49.12 15.76
N ALA A 608 -8.12 49.50 15.78
CA ALA A 608 -9.23 48.57 15.68
C ALA A 608 -9.22 47.86 14.32
N GLU A 609 -8.95 48.58 13.22
CA GLU A 609 -8.80 48.07 11.86
C GLU A 609 -7.61 47.10 11.76
N GLU A 610 -6.45 47.44 12.33
CA GLU A 610 -5.30 46.52 12.45
C GLU A 610 -5.65 45.24 13.23
N VAL A 611 -6.44 45.34 14.30
CA VAL A 611 -6.92 44.20 15.10
C VAL A 611 -7.98 43.40 14.33
N TYR A 612 -8.96 44.05 13.68
CA TYR A 612 -9.97 43.41 12.85
C TYR A 612 -9.32 42.61 11.72
N ALA A 613 -8.34 43.18 11.02
CA ALA A 613 -7.59 42.48 9.96
C ALA A 613 -6.81 41.26 10.49
N GLN A 614 -6.18 41.37 11.67
CA GLN A 614 -5.50 40.24 12.31
C GLN A 614 -6.48 39.13 12.73
N LEU A 615 -7.60 39.50 13.34
CA LEU A 615 -8.65 38.55 13.76
C LEU A 615 -9.30 37.87 12.54
N GLN A 616 -9.62 38.62 11.48
CA GLN A 616 -10.16 38.07 10.23
C GLN A 616 -9.18 37.09 9.59
N LYS A 617 -7.90 37.46 9.48
CA LYS A 617 -6.86 36.56 8.95
C LYS A 617 -6.77 35.26 9.75
N ILE A 618 -6.74 35.32 11.09
CA ILE A 618 -6.63 34.12 11.92
C ILE A 618 -7.91 33.26 11.84
N LEU A 619 -9.09 33.86 11.75
CA LEU A 619 -10.35 33.12 11.54
C LEU A 619 -10.41 32.46 10.15
N LEU A 620 -9.88 33.10 9.11
CA LEU A 620 -9.74 32.51 7.77
C LEU A 620 -8.78 31.31 7.80
N GLU A 621 -7.58 31.47 8.36
CA GLU A 621 -6.62 30.36 8.55
C GLU A 621 -7.23 29.19 9.35
N GLN A 622 -8.07 29.47 10.35
CA GLN A 622 -8.81 28.43 11.09
C GLN A 622 -9.90 27.76 10.24
N HIS A 623 -10.68 28.53 9.48
CA HIS A 623 -11.74 28.01 8.61
C HIS A 623 -11.17 27.10 7.52
N GLU A 624 -10.09 27.51 6.86
CA GLU A 624 -9.38 26.71 5.86
C GLU A 624 -8.84 25.40 6.44
N LYS A 625 -8.23 25.44 7.64
CA LYS A 625 -7.78 24.23 8.35
C LYS A 625 -8.93 23.28 8.67
N CYS A 626 -10.06 23.79 9.15
CA CYS A 626 -11.25 22.96 9.40
C CYS A 626 -11.76 22.29 8.13
N LEU A 627 -11.85 23.02 7.02
CA LEU A 627 -12.23 22.45 5.72
C LEU A 627 -11.20 21.42 5.21
N LEU A 628 -9.91 21.65 5.43
CA LEU A 628 -8.85 20.68 5.08
C LEU A 628 -8.97 19.40 5.90
N PHE A 629 -9.19 19.51 7.22
CA PHE A 629 -9.35 18.34 8.10
C PHE A 629 -10.66 17.58 7.81
N SER A 630 -11.78 18.27 7.56
CA SER A 630 -13.03 17.64 7.08
C SER A 630 -12.77 16.82 5.81
N LYS A 631 -12.15 17.41 4.78
CA LYS A 631 -11.81 16.72 3.52
C LYS A 631 -10.92 15.48 3.77
N GLN A 632 -9.96 15.58 4.69
CA GLN A 632 -9.10 14.44 5.08
C GLN A 632 -9.90 13.31 5.77
N PHE A 633 -10.83 13.61 6.68
CA PHE A 633 -11.67 12.61 7.35
C PHE A 633 -12.75 12.03 6.43
N MET A 634 -13.30 12.83 5.52
CA MET A 634 -14.23 12.42 4.47
C MET A 634 -13.61 11.35 3.58
N HIS A 635 -12.38 11.56 3.10
CA HIS A 635 -11.66 10.58 2.28
C HIS A 635 -11.33 9.27 3.02
N GLN A 636 -11.40 9.24 4.36
CA GLN A 636 -11.24 8.03 5.17
C GLN A 636 -12.56 7.36 5.55
N GLY A 637 -13.70 7.99 5.27
CA GLY A 637 -15.02 7.53 5.73
C GLY A 637 -15.29 7.76 7.23
N ASN A 638 -14.52 8.61 7.92
CA ASN A 638 -14.78 8.93 9.32
C ASN A 638 -15.81 10.07 9.45
N VAL A 639 -17.09 9.73 9.26
CA VAL A 639 -18.21 10.69 9.25
C VAL A 639 -18.26 11.55 10.51
N ALA A 640 -17.98 10.99 11.68
CA ALA A 640 -18.06 11.71 12.96
C ALA A 640 -17.07 12.88 13.03
N GLU A 641 -15.80 12.67 12.69
CA GLU A 641 -14.80 13.74 12.64
C GLU A 641 -15.05 14.69 11.45
N THR A 642 -15.50 14.19 10.29
CA THR A 642 -15.89 15.05 9.16
C THR A 642 -16.94 16.07 9.57
N THR A 643 -18.07 15.63 10.15
CA THR A 643 -19.15 16.52 10.62
C THR A 643 -18.73 17.42 11.78
N ARG A 644 -17.81 16.96 12.64
CA ARG A 644 -17.22 17.80 13.70
C ARG A 644 -16.41 18.96 13.11
N PHE A 645 -15.55 18.69 12.12
CA PHE A 645 -14.73 19.71 11.46
C PHE A 645 -15.56 20.61 10.53
N GLU A 646 -16.66 20.11 9.95
CA GLU A 646 -17.64 20.93 9.21
C GLU A 646 -18.38 21.90 10.14
N LYS A 647 -18.93 21.42 11.26
CA LYS A 647 -19.56 22.28 12.29
C LYS A 647 -18.58 23.32 12.82
N LEU A 648 -17.31 22.97 13.00
CA LEU A 648 -16.27 23.92 13.41
C LEU A 648 -15.94 24.91 12.28
N ALA A 649 -15.88 24.48 11.01
CA ALA A 649 -15.70 25.39 9.87
C ALA A 649 -16.85 26.40 9.76
N GLU A 650 -18.10 25.95 9.91
CA GLU A 650 -19.28 26.81 9.96
C GLU A 650 -19.22 27.81 11.11
N ASP A 651 -18.84 27.38 12.32
CA ASP A 651 -18.66 28.28 13.47
C ASP A 651 -17.60 29.35 13.18
N ARG A 652 -16.44 28.97 12.61
CA ARG A 652 -15.42 29.95 12.17
C ARG A 652 -15.96 30.92 11.12
N LYS A 653 -16.78 30.46 10.17
CA LYS A 653 -17.43 31.32 9.16
C LYS A 653 -18.43 32.28 9.81
N LYS A 654 -19.28 31.81 10.73
CA LYS A 654 -20.22 32.64 11.50
C LYS A 654 -19.47 33.69 12.34
N GLN A 655 -18.34 33.33 12.95
CA GLN A 655 -17.48 34.29 13.65
C GLN A 655 -16.85 35.32 12.70
N LEU A 656 -16.46 34.94 11.47
CA LEU A 656 -15.97 35.87 10.46
C LEU A 656 -17.06 36.85 9.99
N GLU A 657 -18.28 36.36 9.74
CA GLU A 657 -19.45 37.18 9.37
C GLU A 657 -19.82 38.18 10.48
N ILE A 658 -19.84 37.75 11.75
CA ILE A 658 -20.04 38.62 12.92
C ILE A 658 -18.92 39.68 13.02
N LEU A 659 -17.68 39.30 12.74
CA LEU A 659 -16.52 40.18 12.82
C LEU A 659 -16.53 41.24 11.69
N GLN A 660 -16.93 40.85 10.47
CA GLN A 660 -17.16 41.76 9.34
C GLN A 660 -18.34 42.71 9.61
N LEU A 661 -19.45 42.19 10.16
CA LEU A 661 -20.61 43.01 10.53
C LEU A 661 -20.26 44.04 11.62
N ALA A 662 -19.49 43.65 12.64
CA ALA A 662 -19.04 44.56 13.69
C ALA A 662 -18.09 45.66 13.15
N GLN A 663 -17.21 45.32 12.21
CA GLN A 663 -16.37 46.28 11.50
C GLN A 663 -17.22 47.26 10.67
N ALA A 664 -18.20 46.74 9.91
CA ALA A 664 -19.11 47.56 9.10
C ALA A 664 -20.04 48.47 9.94
N GLN A 665 -20.32 48.08 11.18
CA GLN A 665 -21.04 48.91 12.17
C GLN A 665 -20.14 49.93 12.89
N GLY A 666 -18.82 49.91 12.67
CA GLY A 666 -17.86 50.81 13.33
C GLY A 666 -17.69 50.55 14.83
N LEU A 667 -18.00 49.34 15.30
CA LEU A 667 -17.85 48.97 16.71
C LEU A 667 -16.38 48.67 17.05
N ASP A 668 -15.98 48.88 18.31
CA ASP A 668 -14.70 48.38 18.84
C ASP A 668 -14.55 46.87 18.58
N PRO A 669 -13.32 46.33 18.36
CA PRO A 669 -13.11 44.91 18.10
C PRO A 669 -13.66 44.02 19.23
N PRO A 670 -14.16 42.82 18.92
CA PRO A 670 -14.60 41.89 19.95
C PRO A 670 -13.44 41.46 20.85
N SER A 671 -13.75 41.27 22.14
CA SER A 671 -12.83 40.64 23.09
C SER A 671 -12.49 39.23 22.61
N HIS A 672 -11.24 38.82 22.80
CA HIS A 672 -10.73 37.57 22.28
C HIS A 672 -9.57 37.03 23.11
N HIS A 673 -9.45 35.71 23.11
CA HIS A 673 -8.35 34.99 23.75
C HIS A 673 -7.87 33.84 22.86
N PHE A 674 -6.71 33.28 23.21
CA PHE A 674 -6.13 32.13 22.52
C PHE A 674 -6.17 30.90 23.44
N GLU A 675 -6.89 29.87 23.02
CA GLU A 675 -6.98 28.57 23.70
C GLU A 675 -6.03 27.58 23.04
N LEU A 676 -5.20 26.87 23.81
CA LEU A 676 -4.39 25.77 23.27
C LEU A 676 -5.27 24.56 22.97
N LYS A 677 -5.74 24.42 21.73
CA LYS A 677 -6.58 23.29 21.30
C LYS A 677 -5.71 22.23 20.63
N THR A 678 -5.76 21.03 21.17
CA THR A 678 -5.16 19.84 20.54
C THR A 678 -6.22 19.17 19.68
N LEU A 679 -6.06 19.31 18.36
CA LEU A 679 -6.92 18.70 17.35
C LEU A 679 -6.32 17.35 16.95
N GLN A 680 -7.18 16.34 16.83
CA GLN A 680 -6.82 15.08 16.20
C GLN A 680 -7.00 15.24 14.69
N THR A 681 -5.92 15.11 13.94
CA THR A 681 -5.91 15.19 12.47
C THR A 681 -5.34 13.89 11.90
N VAL A 682 -5.47 13.69 10.58
CA VAL A 682 -4.83 12.54 9.91
C VAL A 682 -4.01 13.04 8.73
N ARG A 683 -2.75 12.63 8.71
CA ARG A 683 -1.81 13.03 7.69
C ARG A 683 -2.12 12.31 6.37
N ILE A 684 -2.51 13.07 5.34
CA ILE A 684 -2.75 12.57 3.99
C ILE A 684 -1.98 13.47 3.01
N PHE A 685 -1.28 12.85 2.06
CA PHE A 685 -0.61 13.53 0.96
C PHE A 685 -1.48 13.43 -0.30
N SER A 686 -2.44 14.35 -0.44
CA SER A 686 -3.36 14.39 -1.59
C SER A 686 -2.65 14.64 -2.93
N GLU A 687 -1.40 15.12 -2.91
CA GLU A 687 -0.54 15.27 -4.09
C GLU A 687 0.06 13.94 -4.61
N LEU A 688 -0.19 12.82 -3.90
CA LEU A 688 0.19 11.47 -4.35
C LEU A 688 -1.03 10.65 -4.81
N ASN A 689 -0.83 9.89 -5.89
CA ASN A 689 -1.78 8.88 -6.34
C ASN A 689 -1.71 7.61 -5.46
N SER A 690 -2.85 6.94 -5.27
CA SER A 690 -2.94 5.67 -4.51
C SER A 690 -2.14 4.49 -5.10
N THR A 691 -1.64 4.66 -6.32
CA THR A 691 -0.79 3.73 -7.08
C THR A 691 0.68 4.15 -7.13
N GLU A 692 1.06 5.25 -6.48
CA GLU A 692 2.41 5.80 -6.49
C GLU A 692 3.00 5.90 -5.07
N MET A 693 4.32 5.75 -5.00
CA MET A 693 5.14 5.98 -3.80
C MET A 693 6.30 6.87 -4.20
N HIS A 694 6.45 8.04 -3.56
CA HIS A 694 7.56 8.95 -3.83
C HIS A 694 8.76 8.56 -2.98
N LEU A 695 9.85 8.14 -3.63
CA LEU A 695 11.17 7.97 -3.02
C LEU A 695 12.00 9.23 -3.27
N ILE A 696 12.43 9.90 -2.20
CA ILE A 696 13.24 11.11 -2.23
C ILE A 696 14.61 10.77 -1.66
N ILE A 697 15.65 10.84 -2.48
CA ILE A 697 17.03 10.71 -2.01
C ILE A 697 17.52 12.13 -1.72
N VAL A 698 17.66 12.48 -0.45
CA VAL A 698 17.93 13.86 -0.02
C VAL A 698 19.41 14.16 -0.21
N ARG A 699 20.29 13.51 0.54
CA ARG A 699 21.74 13.76 0.51
C ARG A 699 22.58 12.62 1.08
N GLY A 700 23.82 12.53 0.65
CA GLY A 700 24.89 11.81 1.36
C GLY A 700 25.54 12.71 2.41
N MET A 701 26.09 12.11 3.47
CA MET A 701 26.84 12.81 4.51
C MET A 701 28.13 12.03 4.82
N ASN A 702 29.29 12.69 4.77
CA ASN A 702 30.61 12.09 5.07
C ASN A 702 30.87 10.75 4.34
N LEU A 703 30.50 10.65 3.07
CA LEU A 703 30.72 9.45 2.26
C LEU A 703 32.22 9.10 2.17
N PRO A 704 32.58 7.81 2.29
CA PRO A 704 33.99 7.40 2.26
C PRO A 704 34.55 7.53 0.84
N ALA A 705 35.75 8.09 0.72
CA ALA A 705 36.46 8.13 -0.56
C ALA A 705 36.91 6.70 -0.98
N PRO A 706 36.63 6.24 -2.20
CA PRO A 706 37.22 5.01 -2.71
C PRO A 706 38.74 5.11 -2.79
N PRO A 707 39.49 3.98 -2.73
CA PRO A 707 40.95 4.01 -2.80
C PRO A 707 41.44 4.71 -4.08
N GLY A 708 42.29 5.71 -3.90
CA GLY A 708 42.83 6.56 -4.97
C GLY A 708 41.99 7.79 -5.34
N VAL A 709 41.08 8.23 -4.47
CA VAL A 709 40.29 9.48 -4.57
C VAL A 709 40.38 10.18 -3.21
N THR A 710 40.35 11.52 -3.14
CA THR A 710 40.15 12.22 -1.86
C THR A 710 38.66 12.29 -1.50
N PRO A 711 38.27 12.62 -0.26
CA PRO A 711 36.87 12.89 0.07
C PRO A 711 36.29 14.06 -0.75
N ASP A 712 37.13 15.02 -1.10
CA ASP A 712 36.72 16.27 -1.74
C ASP A 712 36.67 16.14 -3.28
N ASP A 713 37.38 15.16 -3.88
CA ASP A 713 37.28 14.79 -5.30
C ASP A 713 36.17 13.74 -5.57
N LEU A 714 35.24 13.54 -4.64
CA LEU A 714 34.24 12.47 -4.72
C LEU A 714 33.07 12.88 -5.64
N ASP A 715 33.14 12.49 -6.91
CA ASP A 715 31.96 12.42 -7.80
C ASP A 715 31.03 11.29 -7.34
N ALA A 716 29.89 11.59 -6.73
CA ALA A 716 28.98 10.61 -6.12
C ALA A 716 27.61 10.54 -6.82
N PHE A 717 27.03 9.34 -6.89
CA PHE A 717 25.64 9.11 -7.25
C PHE A 717 25.06 7.88 -6.53
N VAL A 718 23.76 7.86 -6.31
CA VAL A 718 23.06 6.76 -5.63
C VAL A 718 22.21 6.00 -6.64
N ARG A 719 22.31 4.68 -6.64
CA ARG A 719 21.38 3.77 -7.32
C ARG A 719 20.46 3.16 -6.27
N PHE A 720 19.21 2.91 -6.60
CA PHE A 720 18.32 2.14 -5.72
C PHE A 720 17.72 0.94 -6.45
N GLU A 721 17.31 -0.05 -5.66
CA GLU A 721 16.59 -1.23 -6.10
C GLU A 721 15.41 -1.53 -5.17
N PHE A 722 14.20 -1.34 -5.72
CA PHE A 722 12.94 -1.60 -5.05
C PHE A 722 12.32 -2.90 -5.61
N HIS A 723 12.28 -3.95 -4.78
CA HIS A 723 12.04 -5.33 -5.20
C HIS A 723 10.55 -5.68 -5.44
N TYR A 724 9.82 -4.78 -6.09
CA TYR A 724 8.39 -4.82 -6.38
C TYR A 724 8.11 -4.49 -7.87
N PRO A 725 7.28 -5.26 -8.60
CA PRO A 725 6.38 -6.33 -8.12
C PRO A 725 7.08 -7.63 -7.67
N ASN A 726 8.24 -7.94 -8.24
CA ASN A 726 9.06 -9.11 -7.94
C ASN A 726 10.55 -8.73 -7.96
N SER A 727 11.45 -9.63 -7.53
CA SER A 727 12.89 -9.35 -7.64
C SER A 727 13.39 -9.28 -9.09
N ASP A 728 12.80 -10.05 -10.02
CA ASP A 728 13.19 -10.04 -11.44
C ASP A 728 12.64 -8.81 -12.18
N GLN A 729 11.59 -8.17 -11.64
CA GLN A 729 10.97 -6.94 -12.12
C GLN A 729 11.11 -5.83 -11.07
N ALA A 730 12.27 -5.76 -10.41
CA ALA A 730 12.54 -4.73 -9.43
C ALA A 730 12.69 -3.37 -10.11
N GLN A 731 12.04 -2.33 -9.57
CA GLN A 731 12.18 -0.96 -10.05
C GLN A 731 13.54 -0.42 -9.62
N LYS A 732 14.32 0.08 -10.59
CA LYS A 732 15.68 0.58 -10.38
C LYS A 732 15.86 1.90 -11.11
N SER A 733 16.39 2.90 -10.41
CA SER A 733 16.88 4.14 -11.03
C SER A 733 18.15 4.62 -10.33
N LYS A 734 18.67 5.76 -10.76
CA LYS A 734 19.89 6.40 -10.26
C LYS A 734 19.69 7.90 -10.14
N THR A 735 20.40 8.53 -9.20
CA THR A 735 20.45 9.99 -9.10
C THR A 735 21.28 10.61 -10.23
N ALA A 736 21.18 11.93 -10.37
CA ALA A 736 22.25 12.75 -10.93
C ALA A 736 23.60 12.48 -10.22
N VAL A 737 24.70 12.79 -10.91
CA VAL A 737 26.06 12.73 -10.34
C VAL A 737 26.40 14.10 -9.78
N VAL A 738 26.55 14.17 -8.46
CA VAL A 738 27.01 15.37 -7.75
C VAL A 738 28.53 15.27 -7.64
N LYS A 739 29.23 16.34 -8.02
CA LYS A 739 30.69 16.32 -8.21
C LYS A 739 31.44 16.92 -7.04
N ASN A 740 32.68 16.47 -6.86
CA ASN A 740 33.65 17.04 -5.92
C ASN A 740 33.07 17.30 -4.49
N THR A 741 32.43 16.32 -3.86
CA THR A 741 31.94 16.48 -2.48
C THR A 741 31.76 15.16 -1.72
N ASN A 742 32.22 15.15 -0.45
CA ASN A 742 31.97 14.03 0.47
C ASN A 742 30.51 13.97 0.97
N SER A 743 29.73 15.05 0.79
CA SER A 743 28.37 15.21 1.29
C SER A 743 27.46 15.74 0.16
N PRO A 744 27.18 14.90 -0.85
CA PRO A 744 26.41 15.29 -2.02
C PRO A 744 24.93 15.50 -1.71
N GLU A 745 24.40 16.66 -2.08
CA GLU A 745 22.98 16.98 -2.05
C GLU A 745 22.33 16.57 -3.38
N PHE A 746 21.32 15.70 -3.34
CA PHE A 746 20.68 15.12 -4.52
C PHE A 746 19.25 15.63 -4.74
N GLU A 747 18.50 15.78 -3.64
CA GLU A 747 17.07 16.17 -3.55
C GLU A 747 16.11 15.48 -4.54
N GLN A 748 16.52 14.36 -5.13
CA GLN A 748 15.86 13.82 -6.31
C GLN A 748 14.68 12.93 -5.94
N VAL A 749 13.51 13.29 -6.46
CA VAL A 749 12.24 12.55 -6.33
C VAL A 749 12.10 11.50 -7.43
N PHE A 750 11.75 10.27 -7.03
CA PHE A 750 11.45 9.15 -7.92
C PHE A 750 10.04 8.65 -7.64
N LYS A 751 9.18 8.65 -8.66
CA LYS A 751 7.86 8.01 -8.64
C LYS A 751 8.03 6.50 -8.80
N LEU A 752 7.55 5.73 -7.83
CA LEU A 752 7.58 4.26 -7.83
C LEU A 752 6.17 3.70 -7.92
N ASN A 753 5.93 2.82 -8.88
CA ASN A 753 4.62 2.24 -9.13
C ASN A 753 4.33 1.11 -8.12
N ILE A 754 3.23 1.23 -7.39
CA ILE A 754 2.79 0.33 -6.33
C ILE A 754 1.34 -0.14 -6.53
N ASN A 755 0.94 -1.17 -5.78
CA ASN A 755 -0.47 -1.53 -5.65
C ASN A 755 -0.73 -1.93 -4.20
N ARG A 756 -1.46 -1.09 -3.45
CA ARG A 756 -1.75 -1.24 -2.01
C ARG A 756 -2.43 -2.57 -1.66
N ASN A 757 -3.18 -3.14 -2.61
CA ASN A 757 -3.92 -4.39 -2.46
C ASN A 757 -3.11 -5.63 -2.88
N HIS A 758 -2.00 -5.48 -3.60
CA HIS A 758 -1.21 -6.62 -4.03
C HIS A 758 -0.38 -7.21 -2.87
N ARG A 759 -0.60 -8.50 -2.56
CA ARG A 759 0.14 -9.22 -1.50
C ARG A 759 1.67 -9.15 -1.64
N GLY A 760 2.19 -9.03 -2.86
CA GLY A 760 3.62 -8.82 -3.11
C GLY A 760 4.13 -7.50 -2.50
N PHE A 761 3.33 -6.44 -2.53
CA PHE A 761 3.69 -5.12 -2.00
C PHE A 761 3.80 -5.15 -0.48
N ARG A 762 2.76 -5.61 0.24
CA ARG A 762 2.80 -5.75 1.71
C ARG A 762 3.98 -6.63 2.18
N ARG A 763 4.31 -7.71 1.46
CA ARG A 763 5.51 -8.50 1.74
C ARG A 763 6.81 -7.71 1.56
N VAL A 764 6.92 -6.85 0.54
CA VAL A 764 8.12 -6.01 0.33
C VAL A 764 8.26 -5.01 1.48
N ILE A 765 7.16 -4.37 1.88
CA ILE A 765 7.09 -3.44 3.03
C ILE A 765 7.61 -4.11 4.31
N GLN A 766 7.06 -5.28 4.66
CA GLN A 766 7.35 -6.02 5.89
C GLN A 766 8.72 -6.73 5.92
N SER A 767 9.37 -7.01 4.76
CA SER A 767 10.53 -7.93 4.74
C SER A 767 11.67 -7.62 3.77
N LYS A 768 11.52 -6.70 2.81
CA LYS A 768 12.57 -6.38 1.83
C LYS A 768 12.99 -4.92 1.77
N GLY A 769 12.08 -3.98 2.02
CA GLY A 769 12.38 -2.54 1.95
C GLY A 769 12.96 -2.08 0.60
N ILE A 770 13.85 -1.08 0.65
CA ILE A 770 14.57 -0.52 -0.51
C ILE A 770 16.08 -0.63 -0.27
N LYS A 771 16.82 -1.18 -1.25
CA LYS A 771 18.29 -1.20 -1.23
C LYS A 771 18.83 0.03 -1.95
N PHE A 772 19.84 0.67 -1.38
CA PHE A 772 20.62 1.75 -1.98
C PHE A 772 22.06 1.31 -2.16
N GLU A 773 22.65 1.69 -3.29
CA GLU A 773 24.05 1.45 -3.63
C GLU A 773 24.67 2.80 -4.01
N ILE A 774 25.60 3.28 -3.22
CA ILE A 774 26.29 4.55 -3.45
C ILE A 774 27.51 4.24 -4.32
N PHE A 775 27.65 4.95 -5.44
CA PHE A 775 28.75 4.79 -6.38
C PHE A 775 29.51 6.10 -6.55
N HIS A 776 30.83 5.97 -6.68
CA HIS A 776 31.68 7.03 -7.20
C HIS A 776 31.76 6.90 -8.72
N LYS A 777 31.51 7.99 -9.44
CA LYS A 777 31.56 8.01 -10.90
C LYS A 777 33.00 7.90 -11.38
N GLY A 778 33.30 6.82 -12.10
CA GLY A 778 34.57 6.67 -12.81
C GLY A 778 34.69 7.67 -13.96
N SER A 779 35.85 8.32 -14.06
CA SER A 779 36.28 9.11 -15.21
C SER A 779 36.39 8.23 -16.48
N PHE A 780 36.60 8.84 -17.64
CA PHE A 780 36.40 8.30 -19.00
C PHE A 780 37.01 6.90 -19.29
N PHE A 781 38.05 6.47 -18.56
CA PHE A 781 38.66 5.13 -18.68
C PHE A 781 38.62 4.30 -17.38
N ARG A 782 37.71 4.59 -16.45
CA ARG A 782 37.53 3.87 -15.17
C ARG A 782 36.08 3.47 -14.99
N SER A 783 35.84 2.25 -14.53
CA SER A 783 34.51 1.82 -14.07
C SER A 783 34.11 2.56 -12.79
N ASP A 784 32.80 2.76 -12.60
CA ASP A 784 32.24 3.30 -11.36
C ASP A 784 32.60 2.40 -10.17
N LYS A 785 33.05 3.00 -9.06
CA LYS A 785 33.46 2.27 -7.84
C LYS A 785 32.30 2.27 -6.85
N LEU A 786 31.95 1.11 -6.28
CA LEU A 786 31.01 1.06 -5.16
C LEU A 786 31.65 1.73 -3.93
N VAL A 787 30.96 2.71 -3.35
CA VAL A 787 31.32 3.44 -2.12
C VAL A 787 30.76 2.72 -0.89
N GLY A 788 29.58 2.12 -1.04
CA GLY A 788 28.93 1.28 -0.03
C GLY A 788 27.45 1.06 -0.35
N THR A 789 26.75 0.36 0.54
CA THR A 789 25.31 0.09 0.42
C THR A 789 24.56 0.43 1.69
N ALA A 790 23.32 0.89 1.56
CA ALA A 790 22.42 1.17 2.67
C ALA A 790 21.05 0.51 2.38
N HIS A 791 20.24 0.26 3.41
CA HIS A 791 19.03 -0.54 3.27
C HIS A 791 17.87 -0.04 4.15
N LEU A 792 16.90 0.63 3.53
CA LEU A 792 15.75 1.24 4.21
C LEU A 792 14.70 0.18 4.52
N LYS A 793 14.22 0.12 5.77
CA LYS A 793 13.02 -0.65 6.11
C LYS A 793 11.78 0.20 5.83
N LEU A 794 10.74 -0.40 5.24
CA LEU A 794 9.49 0.31 4.93
C LEU A 794 8.35 0.01 5.91
N GLU A 795 8.59 -0.83 6.92
CA GLU A 795 7.62 -1.29 7.94
C GLU A 795 6.78 -0.16 8.57
N ARG A 796 7.36 1.02 8.78
CA ARG A 796 6.64 2.19 9.32
C ARG A 796 5.52 2.69 8.39
N LEU A 797 5.59 2.47 7.08
CA LEU A 797 4.52 2.81 6.12
C LEU A 797 3.23 1.97 6.31
N GLU A 798 3.24 0.96 7.18
CA GLU A 798 1.98 0.31 7.60
C GLU A 798 1.11 1.23 8.47
N LYS A 799 1.72 2.24 9.12
CA LYS A 799 1.05 3.19 10.03
C LYS A 799 1.20 4.67 9.62
N GLU A 800 2.38 5.05 9.14
CA GLU A 800 2.75 6.43 8.80
C GLU A 800 2.68 6.67 7.29
N CYS A 801 2.36 7.89 6.86
CA CYS A 801 2.43 8.30 5.46
C CYS A 801 3.85 8.63 4.98
N GLU A 802 4.77 8.97 5.90
CA GLU A 802 6.13 9.40 5.59
C GLU A 802 7.16 8.70 6.48
N ILE A 803 8.15 8.06 5.86
CA ILE A 803 9.42 7.73 6.53
C ILE A 803 10.45 8.78 6.13
N ARG A 804 11.18 9.34 7.11
CA ARG A 804 12.47 10.02 6.90
C ARG A 804 13.50 9.33 7.79
N GLU A 805 14.55 8.78 7.19
CA GLU A 805 15.58 8.00 7.90
C GLU A 805 16.99 8.42 7.44
N ILE A 806 17.91 8.54 8.39
CA ILE A 806 19.34 8.78 8.13
C ILE A 806 20.07 7.45 8.36
N MET A 807 20.39 6.78 7.25
CA MET A 807 20.84 5.39 7.22
C MET A 807 22.37 5.33 7.17
N GLU A 808 22.99 4.40 7.89
CA GLU A 808 24.43 4.17 7.82
C GLU A 808 24.82 3.44 6.52
N VAL A 809 25.91 3.89 5.89
CA VAL A 809 26.47 3.26 4.69
C VAL A 809 27.43 2.14 5.09
N LEU A 810 27.21 0.95 4.54
CA LEU A 810 27.97 -0.26 4.85
C LEU A 810 28.76 -0.76 3.63
N ASP A 811 30.06 -1.00 3.80
CA ASP A 811 30.85 -1.82 2.89
C ASP A 811 30.67 -3.29 3.26
N GLY A 812 29.64 -3.91 2.69
CA GLY A 812 29.24 -5.32 2.87
C GLY A 812 28.73 -5.67 4.27
N ARG A 813 29.61 -5.57 5.28
CA ARG A 813 29.30 -5.73 6.71
C ARG A 813 30.05 -4.74 7.62
N LYS A 814 30.89 -3.86 7.07
CA LYS A 814 31.63 -2.85 7.83
C LYS A 814 30.90 -1.51 7.72
N PRO A 815 30.64 -0.78 8.82
CA PRO A 815 30.25 0.61 8.72
C PRO A 815 31.39 1.42 8.11
N THR A 816 31.06 2.35 7.21
CA THR A 816 32.06 3.22 6.57
C THR A 816 32.18 4.60 7.24
N GLY A 817 31.28 4.92 8.18
CA GLY A 817 31.13 6.24 8.79
C GLY A 817 30.27 7.22 7.99
N GLY A 818 30.07 6.95 6.69
CA GLY A 818 29.16 7.72 5.85
C GLY A 818 27.70 7.40 6.12
N LYS A 819 26.81 8.35 5.83
CA LYS A 819 25.36 8.21 5.97
C LYS A 819 24.63 8.67 4.71
N LEU A 820 23.42 8.17 4.52
CA LEU A 820 22.51 8.55 3.44
C LEU A 820 21.17 8.95 4.05
N GLU A 821 20.72 10.17 3.78
CA GLU A 821 19.41 10.67 4.19
C GLU A 821 18.38 10.40 3.09
N VAL A 822 17.34 9.62 3.43
CA VAL A 822 16.29 9.18 2.50
C VAL A 822 14.92 9.46 3.11
N LYS A 823 13.98 9.89 2.26
CA LYS A 823 12.58 10.09 2.61
C LYS A 823 11.67 9.32 1.64
N VAL A 824 10.62 8.70 2.15
CA VAL A 824 9.62 7.98 1.34
C VAL A 824 8.22 8.44 1.76
N ARG A 825 7.38 8.81 0.79
CA ARG A 825 5.96 9.18 1.01
C ARG A 825 5.01 8.21 0.32
N LEU A 826 3.88 7.96 0.94
CA LEU A 826 2.65 7.44 0.35
C LEU A 826 1.54 8.49 0.49
N ARG A 827 0.50 8.43 -0.36
CA ARG A 827 -0.74 9.22 -0.19
C ARG A 827 -1.36 9.04 1.21
N GLU A 828 -1.40 7.78 1.64
CA GLU A 828 -2.08 7.25 2.82
C GLU A 828 -1.29 6.02 3.33
N PRO A 829 -1.39 5.65 4.62
CA PRO A 829 -0.79 4.44 5.16
C PRO A 829 -1.42 3.16 4.59
N LEU A 830 -0.85 1.99 4.94
CA LEU A 830 -1.27 0.69 4.40
C LEU A 830 -2.13 -0.18 5.32
N SER A 831 -2.31 0.17 6.60
CA SER A 831 -3.10 -0.65 7.54
C SER A 831 -3.83 0.08 8.68
N SER A 832 -3.26 1.16 9.24
CA SER A 832 -3.97 2.04 10.19
C SER A 832 -4.26 3.41 9.55
N GLN A 833 -4.62 4.41 10.35
CA GLN A 833 -4.57 5.83 9.98
C GLN A 833 -3.26 6.46 10.52
N ASP A 834 -2.72 7.48 9.85
CA ASP A 834 -1.56 8.26 10.31
C ASP A 834 -2.06 9.43 11.17
N VAL A 835 -2.57 9.10 12.36
CA VAL A 835 -3.22 10.05 13.28
C VAL A 835 -2.17 10.93 13.94
N GLN A 836 -2.29 12.25 13.76
CA GLN A 836 -1.43 13.24 14.38
C GLN A 836 -2.22 14.13 15.35
N MET A 837 -1.71 14.31 16.56
CA MET A 837 -2.22 15.31 17.50
C MET A 837 -1.52 16.64 17.21
N VAL A 838 -2.29 17.64 16.76
CA VAL A 838 -1.78 18.97 16.41
C VAL A 838 -2.32 19.96 17.44
N THR A 839 -1.43 20.55 18.24
CA THR A 839 -1.80 21.60 19.22
C THR A 839 -1.59 22.97 18.60
N GLU A 840 -2.67 23.74 18.47
CA GLU A 840 -2.64 25.11 17.92
C GLU A 840 -3.14 26.15 18.93
N ASN A 841 -2.66 27.39 18.78
CA ASN A 841 -3.20 28.55 19.48
C ASN A 841 -4.52 28.97 18.82
N TRP A 842 -5.63 28.44 19.31
CA TRP A 842 -6.95 28.67 18.74
C TRP A 842 -7.54 30.00 19.24
N LEU A 843 -7.60 30.99 18.37
CA LEU A 843 -8.39 32.20 18.58
C LEU A 843 -9.85 31.84 18.90
N VAL A 844 -10.38 32.41 19.97
CA VAL A 844 -11.80 32.40 20.31
C VAL A 844 -12.23 33.85 20.53
N LEU A 845 -13.26 34.28 19.81
CA LEU A 845 -13.96 35.52 20.12
C LEU A 845 -14.93 35.27 21.28
N GLU A 846 -14.90 36.12 22.30
CA GLU A 846 -15.91 36.11 23.36
C GLU A 846 -17.25 36.62 22.79
N PRO A 847 -18.39 35.98 23.11
CA PRO A 847 -19.69 36.49 22.70
C PRO A 847 -19.93 37.85 23.35
N ARG A 848 -20.22 38.89 22.55
CA ARG A 848 -20.69 40.16 23.09
C ARG A 848 -22.02 39.92 23.78
N GLY A 849 -22.08 40.15 25.10
CA GLY A 849 -23.34 40.23 25.82
C GLY A 849 -24.18 41.39 25.27
N LEU A 850 -25.42 41.08 24.89
CA LEU A 850 -26.47 42.06 24.55
C LEU A 850 -27.17 42.56 25.84
#